data_AF-A0A8W8K0M1-F1
#
_entry.id   AF-A0A8W8K0M1-F1
#
_cell.length_a   1.000
_cell.length_b   1.000
_cell.length_c   1.000
_cell.angle_alpha   90.00
_cell.angle_beta   90.00
_cell.angle_gamma   90.00
#
_symmetry.space_group_name_H-M   'P 1'
#
loop_
_entity.id
_entity.type
_entity.pdbx_description
1 polymer ?
#
loop_
_entity_poly.entity_id
_entity_poly.type
_entity_poly.pdbx_seq_one_letter_code
_entity_poly.pdbx_strand_id
1 'polypeptide(L)'
;MAGSTGVNLKCIFIFCALFYECFSITFGPGKTYQYKYETIVNFNEAVSYGKTVGFQLSTEFKIGEIFRAGDTQLLKVQVTTASISSFARPEVKGELVKLIKYPIYFEYTDGVIGRVYTSEVESIFCANVKKGLLSLFQLQETEGQRDEIDVAGECSAYYAVYGGRITKTKQNCQNVEIAGEYENVNKMFGVSPDNSFVTHYDTADGIIKSATGSSRHSIVINARPQLSAAVAAIQRLHYVSDAAGAAAISANNIKEALDLIYKGEAKKYREMLLPSGPEVQECTENCEKPVSILQNVKEDLTSEKLSKIVSGKAYLKLLRAFRNSGKASIEEVLTHKDSYNIVKQLIDVAAATQTPAAHEALMQLITFTDESAIDYPERFIFASAYTTHPGEYLLKGMLELMKKKVPNESLRESIALGMGAVVNSFCKPYGNCLEYSTIAEYVNYVETELKSCEEEECKLLYVRSMGNAGLAKFLPSLLNQALNSKSSTVSLTAIQGLRRMKISGFKDQVNQVLKSIFHQNKRNYDSSVRIAALEILLQNGISTGGLRNIVLSAMYDQTEFEVSTYLIKRMKDLSESDPKFRSSLAVVLSDPMVNNYNLFAQKGKSSAFTGYLAETSSANCTYGLYQENTKSGVMKKSAMVVNVLNKQATQPLLTFGIYADGIEALVGDAAEGEESTEATAGLSLTMMDVLLRPVEFFRGMSGLMTAVWNAPSEPVSALQGNLLLQDYSHKIHLSNGLIVDASVLGVASIDLSGKISISLWYKNSHSVITNSGALVVEGSLQIDSEELKSGIRFSTESEAFIDFQTDVDFAEMPVKMCLQMKRPPISSRNSVEKFEKTPLCVPQWTLTNEAQKTIAIDRLPFQNVCQYVMKFMMVKILICANISATFKYSMNSKILCPVLYIQSLFLLQDQYL
;
A
#
# COMPACT_ATOMS: atom_id res chain seq x y z
N MET A 1 12.23 90.09 -30.40
CA MET A 1 11.11 91.01 -30.66
C MET A 1 9.89 90.46 -29.93
N ALA A 2 9.35 91.27 -29.00
CA ALA A 2 8.05 91.25 -28.30
C ALA A 2 7.44 89.89 -27.87
N GLY A 3 7.05 89.63 -26.62
CA GLY A 3 6.96 90.44 -25.40
C GLY A 3 5.94 89.84 -24.40
N SER A 4 6.27 89.89 -23.10
CA SER A 4 5.36 89.87 -21.92
C SER A 4 4.51 88.59 -21.67
N THR A 5 4.29 88.03 -20.47
CA THR A 5 4.46 88.38 -19.04
C THR A 5 4.52 87.07 -18.24
N GLY A 6 5.33 86.98 -17.17
CA GLY A 6 5.49 85.75 -16.38
C GLY A 6 4.55 85.62 -15.18
N VAL A 7 4.22 84.38 -14.78
CA VAL A 7 3.78 84.00 -13.42
C VAL A 7 4.19 82.55 -13.09
N ASN A 8 4.73 82.37 -11.89
CA ASN A 8 5.12 81.17 -11.12
C ASN A 8 4.72 79.75 -11.59
N LEU A 9 5.75 78.92 -11.82
CA LEU A 9 5.68 77.47 -12.04
C LEU A 9 6.00 76.72 -10.73
N LYS A 10 5.13 76.80 -9.71
CA LYS A 10 5.24 76.01 -8.46
C LYS A 10 3.89 75.56 -7.85
N CYS A 11 2.84 75.42 -8.66
CA CYS A 11 1.52 74.95 -8.21
C CYS A 11 0.93 73.81 -9.08
N ILE A 12 1.74 72.80 -9.44
CA ILE A 12 1.22 71.55 -10.05
C ILE A 12 1.78 70.37 -9.25
N PHE A 13 1.38 70.28 -7.98
CA PHE A 13 1.64 69.12 -7.10
C PHE A 13 0.47 68.82 -6.16
N ILE A 14 -0.73 69.30 -6.49
CA ILE A 14 -1.94 69.06 -5.70
C ILE A 14 -3.06 68.82 -6.71
N PHE A 15 -3.33 67.54 -7.01
CA PHE A 15 -4.58 66.96 -7.54
C PHE A 15 -4.26 65.66 -8.32
N CYS A 16 -3.97 64.58 -7.59
CA CYS A 16 -4.32 63.20 -7.97
C CYS A 16 -3.87 62.22 -6.86
N ALA A 17 -4.27 62.49 -5.62
CA ALA A 17 -4.40 61.45 -4.61
C ALA A 17 -5.87 61.04 -4.58
N LEU A 18 -6.33 60.34 -5.63
CA LEU A 18 -7.43 59.40 -5.45
C LEU A 18 -6.83 58.28 -4.61
N PHE A 19 -6.91 58.46 -3.29
CA PHE A 19 -6.89 57.35 -2.36
C PHE A 19 -7.98 56.41 -2.86
N TYR A 20 -7.59 55.31 -3.51
CA TYR A 20 -8.37 54.08 -3.40
C TYR A 20 -8.31 53.75 -1.91
N GLU A 21 -9.25 54.29 -1.13
CA GLU A 21 -9.60 53.70 0.15
C GLU A 21 -10.01 52.26 -0.18
N CYS A 22 -9.10 51.34 0.13
CA CYS A 22 -9.38 49.92 0.08
C CYS A 22 -10.47 49.69 1.11
N PHE A 23 -11.73 49.58 0.68
CA PHE A 23 -12.86 49.31 1.55
C PHE A 23 -12.73 47.89 2.10
N SER A 24 -12.02 47.69 3.22
CA SER A 24 -12.07 46.39 3.86
C SER A 24 -13.43 46.17 4.50
N ILE A 25 -13.94 44.94 4.39
CA ILE A 25 -15.20 44.52 5.00
C ILE A 25 -15.07 44.74 6.50
N THR A 26 -15.74 45.76 7.03
CA THR A 26 -15.66 46.15 8.43
C THR A 26 -17.05 46.27 9.01
N PHE A 27 -17.26 45.65 10.16
CA PHE A 27 -18.55 45.71 10.84
C PHE A 27 -18.68 47.05 11.55
N GLY A 28 -19.74 47.81 11.27
CA GLY A 28 -19.97 49.09 11.93
C GLY A 28 -20.28 48.96 13.44
N PRO A 29 -19.75 49.85 14.30
CA PRO A 29 -20.02 49.81 15.73
C PRO A 29 -21.51 50.07 16.00
N GLY A 30 -22.10 49.34 16.95
CA GLY A 30 -23.52 49.48 17.30
C GLY A 30 -24.50 49.02 16.22
N LYS A 31 -24.04 48.28 15.20
CA LYS A 31 -24.90 47.57 14.24
C LYS A 31 -24.86 46.07 14.48
N THR A 32 -25.99 45.41 14.24
CA THR A 32 -26.10 43.95 14.24
C THR A 32 -26.65 43.51 12.90
N TYR A 33 -25.96 42.59 12.24
CA TYR A 33 -26.31 42.07 10.93
C TYR A 33 -26.91 40.68 11.08
N GLN A 34 -28.02 40.43 10.40
CA GLN A 34 -28.69 39.14 10.37
C GLN A 34 -28.37 38.41 9.08
N TYR A 35 -27.96 37.16 9.21
CA TYR A 35 -27.59 36.29 8.12
C TYR A 35 -28.33 34.96 8.21
N LYS A 36 -28.58 34.37 7.05
CA LYS A 36 -29.05 33.00 6.90
C LYS A 36 -27.90 32.15 6.33
N TYR A 37 -27.63 31.01 6.98
CA TYR A 37 -26.60 30.07 6.60
C TYR A 37 -27.18 28.68 6.39
N GLU A 38 -26.79 28.05 5.29
CA GLU A 38 -27.17 26.69 4.92
C GLU A 38 -25.90 25.92 4.59
N THR A 39 -25.75 24.71 5.13
CA THR A 39 -24.71 23.78 4.70
C THR A 39 -25.29 22.41 4.39
N ILE A 40 -24.86 21.84 3.26
CA ILE A 40 -25.25 20.52 2.79
C ILE A 40 -24.00 19.67 2.74
N VAL A 41 -24.04 18.48 3.34
CA VAL A 41 -22.96 17.50 3.25
C VAL A 41 -23.48 16.25 2.59
N ASN A 42 -22.85 15.84 1.50
CA ASN A 42 -23.24 14.69 0.69
C ASN A 42 -22.10 13.69 0.57
N PHE A 43 -22.39 12.42 0.84
CA PHE A 43 -21.53 11.28 0.62
C PHE A 43 -21.97 10.52 -0.62
N ASN A 44 -21.00 10.14 -1.45
CA ASN A 44 -21.23 9.28 -2.61
C ASN A 44 -19.98 8.44 -2.95
N GLU A 45 -20.12 7.51 -3.90
CA GLU A 45 -18.97 6.90 -4.56
C GLU A 45 -18.27 7.99 -5.41
N ALA A 46 -16.94 7.97 -5.51
CA ALA A 46 -16.22 9.06 -6.22
C ALA A 46 -16.34 8.96 -7.75
N VAL A 47 -16.45 7.73 -8.27
CA VAL A 47 -16.44 7.42 -9.72
C VAL A 47 -17.84 7.11 -10.28
N SER A 48 -18.77 6.64 -9.44
CA SER A 48 -20.12 6.22 -9.84
C SER A 48 -21.18 7.09 -9.16
N TYR A 49 -22.06 7.73 -9.94
CA TYR A 49 -23.11 8.60 -9.40
C TYR A 49 -24.33 7.79 -8.96
N GLY A 50 -24.17 7.04 -7.86
CA GLY A 50 -25.29 6.38 -7.17
C GLY A 50 -26.14 7.38 -6.37
N LYS A 51 -27.20 6.87 -5.71
CA LYS A 51 -27.99 7.65 -4.75
C LYS A 51 -27.08 8.23 -3.65
N THR A 52 -27.21 9.52 -3.41
CA THR A 52 -26.44 10.29 -2.42
C THR A 52 -27.08 10.20 -1.03
N VAL A 53 -26.25 10.21 0.00
CA VAL A 53 -26.69 10.25 1.40
C VAL A 53 -26.05 11.45 2.07
N GLY A 54 -26.72 12.05 3.05
CA GLY A 54 -26.24 13.30 3.60
C GLY A 54 -27.31 14.05 4.36
N PHE A 55 -26.94 15.21 4.87
CA PHE A 55 -27.82 16.07 5.65
C PHE A 55 -27.65 17.52 5.24
N GLN A 56 -28.65 18.31 5.60
CA GLN A 56 -28.69 19.75 5.43
C GLN A 56 -28.89 20.39 6.80
N LEU A 57 -27.99 21.30 7.16
CA LEU A 57 -28.07 22.13 8.35
C LEU A 57 -28.40 23.57 7.93
N SER A 58 -29.49 24.11 8.46
CA SER A 58 -29.95 25.47 8.18
C SER A 58 -30.03 26.27 9.47
N THR A 59 -29.37 27.41 9.50
CA THR A 59 -29.34 28.31 10.66
C THR A 59 -29.57 29.76 10.27
N GLU A 60 -30.10 30.53 11.22
CA GLU A 60 -30.05 31.98 11.17
C GLU A 60 -29.25 32.48 12.37
N PHE A 61 -28.47 33.54 12.16
CA PHE A 61 -27.63 34.10 13.22
C PHE A 61 -27.49 35.61 13.08
N LYS A 62 -27.08 36.21 14.19
CA LYS A 62 -26.78 37.63 14.29
C LYS A 62 -25.30 37.82 14.58
N ILE A 63 -24.66 38.71 13.83
CA ILE A 63 -23.27 39.12 14.03
C ILE A 63 -23.22 40.61 14.39
N GLY A 64 -22.47 40.97 15.43
CA GLY A 64 -22.32 42.35 15.86
C GLY A 64 -20.98 42.60 16.56
N GLU A 65 -20.51 43.84 16.47
CA GLU A 65 -19.31 44.29 17.17
C GLU A 65 -19.61 44.58 18.63
N ILE A 66 -18.78 44.06 19.53
CA ILE A 66 -18.90 44.26 20.98
C ILE A 66 -17.84 45.21 21.50
N PHE A 67 -16.64 45.10 20.97
CA PHE A 67 -15.49 45.88 21.43
C PHE A 67 -14.50 46.08 20.28
N ARG A 68 -13.71 47.15 20.34
CA ARG A 68 -12.67 47.47 19.37
C ARG A 68 -11.44 48.01 20.08
N ALA A 69 -10.27 47.46 19.75
CA ALA A 69 -8.98 47.93 20.23
C ALA A 69 -8.07 48.21 19.03
N GLY A 70 -7.85 49.48 18.72
CA GLY A 70 -7.15 49.87 17.48
C GLY A 70 -7.90 49.38 16.25
N ASP A 71 -7.22 48.59 15.40
CA ASP A 71 -7.78 48.00 14.18
C ASP A 71 -8.43 46.63 14.40
N THR A 72 -8.30 46.05 15.60
CA THR A 72 -8.87 44.74 15.93
C THR A 72 -10.27 44.88 16.52
N GLN A 73 -11.25 44.23 15.90
CA GLN A 73 -12.64 44.13 16.34
C GLN A 73 -12.86 42.82 17.11
N LEU A 74 -13.61 42.86 18.20
CA LEU A 74 -14.16 41.68 18.87
C LEU A 74 -15.64 41.54 18.48
N LEU A 75 -15.93 40.51 17.69
CA LEU A 75 -17.26 40.26 17.15
C LEU A 75 -17.95 39.13 17.92
N LYS A 76 -19.28 39.20 18.04
CA LYS A 76 -20.14 38.14 18.58
C LYS A 76 -21.04 37.59 17.52
N VAL A 77 -21.09 36.26 17.42
CA VAL A 77 -22.09 35.52 16.65
C VAL A 77 -23.02 34.79 17.61
N GLN A 78 -24.31 35.07 17.47
CA GLN A 78 -25.39 34.40 18.20
C GLN A 78 -26.32 33.73 17.20
N VAL A 79 -26.36 32.39 17.22
CA VAL A 79 -27.31 31.61 16.44
C VAL A 79 -28.70 31.78 17.05
N THR A 80 -29.71 32.07 16.23
CA THR A 80 -31.10 32.29 16.65
C THR A 80 -31.98 31.09 16.35
N THR A 81 -31.77 30.44 15.21
CA THR A 81 -32.50 29.24 14.80
C THR A 81 -31.51 28.23 14.22
N ALA A 82 -31.74 26.95 14.48
CA ALA A 82 -30.90 25.87 13.94
C ALA A 82 -31.75 24.62 13.71
N SER A 83 -31.74 24.13 12.48
CA SER A 83 -32.45 22.91 12.10
C SER A 83 -31.59 22.01 11.23
N ILE A 84 -31.78 20.71 11.38
CA ILE A 84 -31.14 19.67 10.60
C ILE A 84 -32.22 18.86 9.87
N SER A 85 -32.00 18.56 8.60
CA SER A 85 -32.87 17.70 7.80
C SER A 85 -32.06 16.71 6.99
N SER A 86 -32.62 15.53 6.73
CA SER A 86 -32.00 14.58 5.82
C SER A 86 -32.02 15.11 4.39
N PHE A 87 -30.91 14.96 3.66
CA PHE A 87 -30.84 15.34 2.25
C PHE A 87 -31.66 14.37 1.39
N ALA A 88 -31.67 13.09 1.74
CA ALA A 88 -32.45 12.07 1.01
C ALA A 88 -33.94 12.14 1.32
N ARG A 89 -34.31 12.64 2.51
CA ARG A 89 -35.68 12.78 3.00
C ARG A 89 -35.88 14.15 3.68
N PRO A 90 -36.08 15.23 2.92
CA PRO A 90 -36.23 16.58 3.47
C PRO A 90 -37.39 16.72 4.47
N GLU A 91 -38.39 15.83 4.40
CA GLU A 91 -39.49 15.73 5.36
C GLU A 91 -39.05 15.34 6.78
N VAL A 92 -37.89 14.69 6.92
CA VAL A 92 -37.31 14.28 8.19
C VAL A 92 -36.44 15.44 8.71
N LYS A 93 -37.00 16.25 9.61
CA LYS A 93 -36.37 17.46 10.17
C LYS A 93 -36.40 17.47 11.70
N GLY A 94 -35.28 17.87 12.30
CA GLY A 94 -35.13 18.07 13.75
C GLY A 94 -34.55 19.45 14.08
N GLU A 95 -34.79 19.93 15.29
CA GLU A 95 -34.21 21.18 15.80
C GLU A 95 -32.89 20.93 16.55
N LEU A 96 -31.85 21.71 16.26
CA LEU A 96 -30.54 21.59 16.88
C LEU A 96 -30.37 22.64 17.98
N VAL A 97 -31.14 22.51 19.06
CA VAL A 97 -31.21 23.50 20.16
C VAL A 97 -29.84 23.74 20.83
N LYS A 98 -28.98 22.72 20.88
CA LYS A 98 -27.61 22.84 21.43
C LYS A 98 -26.79 23.95 20.74
N LEU A 99 -26.93 24.11 19.42
CA LEU A 99 -26.19 25.11 18.64
C LEU A 99 -26.60 26.56 18.97
N ILE A 100 -27.85 26.75 19.45
CA ILE A 100 -28.43 28.06 19.79
C ILE A 100 -27.96 28.55 21.17
N LYS A 101 -27.62 27.61 22.07
CA LYS A 101 -27.51 27.87 23.52
C LYS A 101 -26.37 28.81 23.94
N TYR A 102 -25.27 28.82 23.19
CA TYR A 102 -24.06 29.59 23.53
C TYR A 102 -23.66 30.48 22.36
N PRO A 103 -23.23 31.73 22.57
CA PRO A 103 -22.59 32.54 21.53
C PRO A 103 -21.14 32.13 21.28
N ILE A 104 -20.57 32.58 20.17
CA ILE A 104 -19.14 32.51 19.87
C ILE A 104 -18.58 33.91 19.66
N TYR A 105 -17.38 34.16 20.15
CA TYR A 105 -16.68 35.43 20.00
C TYR A 105 -15.39 35.22 19.23
N PHE A 106 -14.96 36.20 18.44
CA PHE A 106 -13.70 36.09 17.70
C PHE A 106 -13.08 37.46 17.42
N GLU A 107 -11.76 37.47 17.32
CA GLU A 107 -10.98 38.63 16.90
C GLU A 107 -11.01 38.73 15.37
N TYR A 108 -11.20 39.95 14.86
CA TYR A 108 -11.25 40.23 13.44
C TYR A 108 -10.42 41.47 13.13
N THR A 109 -9.44 41.33 12.25
CA THR A 109 -8.54 42.43 11.85
C THR A 109 -8.36 42.37 10.34
N ASP A 110 -8.84 43.39 9.63
CA ASP A 110 -8.66 43.58 8.18
C ASP A 110 -8.92 42.31 7.33
N GLY A 111 -10.09 41.68 7.50
CA GLY A 111 -10.44 40.48 6.74
C GLY A 111 -9.88 39.15 7.28
N VAL A 112 -9.04 39.19 8.32
CA VAL A 112 -8.43 38.00 8.95
C VAL A 112 -9.05 37.72 10.31
N ILE A 113 -9.35 36.44 10.55
CA ILE A 113 -9.88 35.97 11.83
C ILE A 113 -8.69 35.54 12.71
N GLY A 114 -8.64 36.10 13.91
CA GLY A 114 -7.65 35.77 14.93
C GLY A 114 -8.14 34.67 15.86
N ARG A 115 -8.03 34.91 17.17
CA ARG A 115 -8.45 33.94 18.19
C ARG A 115 -9.97 33.81 18.24
N VAL A 116 -10.44 32.60 18.55
CA VAL A 116 -11.86 32.28 18.70
C VAL A 116 -12.12 31.87 20.15
N TYR A 117 -13.23 32.34 20.73
CA TYR A 117 -13.61 32.06 22.12
C TYR A 117 -14.97 31.36 22.17
N THR A 118 -14.98 30.15 22.73
CA THR A 118 -16.18 29.30 22.85
C THR A 118 -16.43 28.94 24.31
N SER A 119 -17.68 28.63 24.67
CA SER A 119 -18.01 28.14 26.02
C SER A 119 -17.32 26.80 26.32
N GLU A 120 -16.80 26.61 27.53
CA GLU A 120 -16.13 25.35 27.93
C GLU A 120 -17.07 24.13 27.92
N VAL A 121 -18.36 24.36 28.19
CA VAL A 121 -19.41 23.33 28.22
C VAL A 121 -20.06 23.06 26.85
N GLU A 122 -19.60 23.74 25.79
CA GLU A 122 -20.13 23.54 24.45
C GLU A 122 -19.50 22.31 23.78
N SER A 123 -20.31 21.52 23.04
CA SER A 123 -19.78 20.37 22.31
C SER A 123 -18.84 20.81 21.19
N ILE A 124 -17.81 20.00 20.92
CA ILE A 124 -16.82 20.28 19.87
C ILE A 124 -17.52 20.36 18.50
N PHE A 125 -18.54 19.53 18.26
CA PHE A 125 -19.41 19.61 17.08
C PHE A 125 -20.01 21.02 16.88
N CYS A 126 -20.67 21.58 17.90
CA CYS A 126 -21.29 22.89 17.81
C CYS A 126 -20.26 24.01 17.62
N ALA A 127 -19.13 23.94 18.34
CA ALA A 127 -18.02 24.87 18.18
C ALA A 127 -17.46 24.83 16.75
N ASN A 128 -17.25 23.63 16.19
CA ASN A 128 -16.73 23.44 14.84
C ASN A 128 -17.69 23.96 13.76
N VAL A 129 -19.00 23.70 13.86
CA VAL A 129 -20.00 24.25 12.93
C VAL A 129 -19.97 25.79 12.94
N LYS A 130 -19.82 26.40 14.11
CA LYS A 130 -19.69 27.85 14.24
C LYS A 130 -18.37 28.35 13.63
N LYS A 131 -17.24 27.68 13.86
CA LYS A 131 -15.96 28.00 13.20
C LYS A 131 -16.08 27.93 11.68
N GLY A 132 -16.77 26.92 11.14
CA GLY A 132 -17.08 26.78 9.72
C GLY A 132 -17.89 27.95 9.14
N LEU A 133 -18.81 28.50 9.93
CA LEU A 133 -19.52 29.73 9.59
C LEU A 133 -18.59 30.95 9.65
N LEU A 134 -17.75 31.05 10.67
CA LEU A 134 -16.78 32.15 10.82
C LEU A 134 -15.81 32.20 9.65
N SER A 135 -15.31 31.05 9.18
CA SER A 135 -14.40 30.92 8.02
C SER A 135 -14.88 31.67 6.77
N LEU A 136 -16.20 31.73 6.53
CA LEU A 136 -16.74 32.46 5.38
C LEU A 136 -16.50 33.98 5.47
N PHE A 137 -16.31 34.53 6.66
CA PHE A 137 -15.99 35.95 6.87
C PHE A 137 -14.49 36.26 6.75
N GLN A 138 -13.63 35.24 6.57
CA GLN A 138 -12.20 35.42 6.30
C GLN A 138 -11.96 35.64 4.80
N LEU A 139 -12.02 36.91 4.39
CA LEU A 139 -12.02 37.36 3.01
C LEU A 139 -11.05 38.54 2.84
N GLN A 140 -10.23 38.45 1.79
CA GLN A 140 -9.32 39.50 1.36
C GLN A 140 -9.79 40.03 0.00
N GLU A 141 -9.85 41.35 -0.15
CA GLU A 141 -10.31 41.99 -1.40
C GLU A 141 -9.19 42.22 -2.42
N THR A 142 -7.96 41.88 -2.07
CA THR A 142 -6.80 42.06 -2.93
C THR A 142 -6.46 40.75 -3.64
N GLU A 143 -6.37 40.81 -4.97
CA GLU A 143 -5.98 39.67 -5.80
C GLU A 143 -4.56 39.19 -5.44
N GLY A 144 -4.37 37.86 -5.42
CA GLY A 144 -3.07 37.24 -5.16
C GLY A 144 -3.16 35.93 -4.38
N GLN A 145 -1.99 35.29 -4.25
CA GLN A 145 -1.79 34.10 -3.45
C GLN A 145 -1.27 34.47 -2.06
N ARG A 146 -1.80 33.84 -1.02
CA ARG A 146 -1.46 34.08 0.39
C ARG A 146 -1.60 32.79 1.18
N ASP A 147 -0.82 32.65 2.25
CA ASP A 147 -1.00 31.55 3.20
C ASP A 147 -1.94 32.01 4.32
N GLU A 148 -2.97 31.20 4.59
CA GLU A 148 -4.03 31.52 5.53
C GLU A 148 -4.33 30.35 6.45
N ILE A 149 -4.58 30.65 7.73
CA ILE A 149 -5.12 29.69 8.68
C ILE A 149 -6.63 29.73 8.54
N ASP A 150 -7.22 28.60 8.20
CA ASP A 150 -8.65 28.42 8.04
C ASP A 150 -9.12 27.20 8.84
N VAL A 151 -10.43 26.93 8.82
CA VAL A 151 -11.06 25.75 9.42
C VAL A 151 -10.44 24.43 8.94
N ALA A 152 -9.93 24.42 7.71
CA ALA A 152 -9.23 23.28 7.12
C ALA A 152 -7.74 23.16 7.52
N GLY A 153 -7.23 24.08 8.33
CA GLY A 153 -5.82 24.20 8.69
C GLY A 153 -5.11 25.34 7.96
N GLU A 154 -3.80 25.28 7.91
CA GLU A 154 -2.94 26.19 7.15
C GLU A 154 -3.00 25.84 5.67
N CYS A 155 -3.55 26.73 4.84
CA CYS A 155 -3.80 26.52 3.42
C CYS A 155 -3.15 27.61 2.59
N SER A 156 -2.75 27.28 1.36
CA SER A 156 -2.41 28.29 0.36
C SER A 156 -3.68 28.71 -0.37
N ALA A 157 -4.10 29.96 -0.18
CA ALA A 157 -5.31 30.54 -0.73
C ALA A 157 -4.99 31.47 -1.91
N TYR A 158 -5.74 31.34 -3.00
CA TYR A 158 -5.69 32.22 -4.15
C TYR A 158 -7.00 32.99 -4.29
N TYR A 159 -6.90 34.31 -4.38
CA TYR A 159 -8.03 35.22 -4.57
C TYR A 159 -8.05 35.76 -5.98
N ALA A 160 -9.15 35.57 -6.70
CA ALA A 160 -9.45 36.24 -7.96
C ALA A 160 -10.57 37.26 -7.75
N VAL A 161 -10.34 38.52 -8.11
CA VAL A 161 -11.24 39.64 -7.80
C VAL A 161 -11.72 40.30 -9.09
N TYR A 162 -13.04 40.39 -9.27
CA TYR A 162 -13.64 40.98 -10.46
C TYR A 162 -14.95 41.70 -10.13
N GLY A 163 -14.93 43.04 -10.09
CA GLY A 163 -16.13 43.88 -10.00
C GLY A 163 -17.07 43.55 -8.83
N GLY A 164 -16.54 43.41 -7.61
CA GLY A 164 -17.31 43.04 -6.41
C GLY A 164 -17.60 41.54 -6.26
N ARG A 165 -17.13 40.71 -7.20
CA ARG A 165 -17.11 39.25 -7.08
C ARG A 165 -15.72 38.77 -6.73
N ILE A 166 -15.63 37.95 -5.70
CA ILE A 166 -14.36 37.38 -5.25
C ILE A 166 -14.46 35.87 -5.30
N THR A 167 -13.47 35.20 -5.90
CA THR A 167 -13.36 33.74 -5.87
C THR A 167 -12.11 33.35 -5.08
N LYS A 168 -12.32 32.63 -3.98
CA LYS A 168 -11.26 32.08 -3.12
C LYS A 168 -11.09 30.61 -3.45
N THR A 169 -9.89 30.21 -3.85
CA THR A 169 -9.52 28.79 -4.06
C THR A 169 -8.46 28.41 -3.04
N LYS A 170 -8.63 27.29 -2.31
CA LYS A 170 -7.62 26.82 -1.35
C LYS A 170 -6.99 25.52 -1.81
N GLN A 171 -5.69 25.40 -1.60
CA GLN A 171 -4.89 24.20 -1.89
C GLN A 171 -3.90 23.94 -0.75
N ASN A 172 -3.36 22.72 -0.71
CA ASN A 172 -2.30 22.31 0.23
C ASN A 172 -2.62 22.57 1.72
N CYS A 173 -3.87 22.39 2.12
CA CYS A 173 -4.28 22.56 3.51
C CYS A 173 -3.63 21.50 4.42
N GLN A 174 -2.92 21.92 5.46
CA GLN A 174 -2.34 21.07 6.49
C GLN A 174 -2.85 21.51 7.86
N ASN A 175 -3.38 20.57 8.66
CA ASN A 175 -3.86 20.90 9.99
C ASN A 175 -2.82 20.51 11.06
N VAL A 176 -2.44 21.49 11.87
CA VAL A 176 -1.47 21.37 12.98
C VAL A 176 -2.09 20.87 14.28
N GLU A 177 -3.42 20.82 14.42
CA GLU A 177 -4.09 20.39 15.66
C GLU A 177 -4.33 18.87 15.77
N ILE A 178 -4.09 18.09 14.72
CA ILE A 178 -4.39 16.65 14.69
C ILE A 178 -3.12 15.83 14.55
N ALA A 179 -2.86 15.01 15.57
CA ALA A 179 -1.81 13.98 15.54
C ALA A 179 -2.42 12.59 15.27
N GLY A 180 -1.60 11.67 14.77
CA GLY A 180 -1.98 10.26 14.60
C GLY A 180 -2.61 9.92 13.24
N GLU A 181 -2.46 10.77 12.24
CA GLU A 181 -2.72 10.39 10.85
C GLU A 181 -1.60 9.51 10.32
N TYR A 182 -1.96 8.51 9.51
CA TYR A 182 -1.01 7.60 8.90
C TYR A 182 -1.52 7.04 7.58
N GLU A 183 -0.57 6.74 6.70
CA GLU A 183 -0.77 6.06 5.43
C GLU A 183 0.32 5.00 5.24
N ASN A 184 -0.01 3.89 4.58
CA ASN A 184 0.97 2.93 4.11
C ASN A 184 2.05 3.59 3.23
N VAL A 185 3.31 3.37 3.60
CA VAL A 185 4.49 3.83 2.84
C VAL A 185 4.60 3.28 1.42
N ASN A 186 3.94 2.15 1.13
CA ASN A 186 3.84 1.61 -0.23
C ASN A 186 2.63 2.21 -0.95
N LYS A 187 2.91 3.15 -1.86
CA LYS A 187 1.89 3.85 -2.65
C LYS A 187 1.01 2.92 -3.50
N MET A 188 1.45 1.72 -3.86
CA MET A 188 0.58 0.75 -4.56
C MET A 188 -0.63 0.32 -3.69
N PHE A 189 -0.40 0.17 -2.39
CA PHE A 189 -1.43 -0.15 -1.40
C PHE A 189 -1.94 1.07 -0.63
N GLY A 190 -1.50 2.26 -1.04
CA GLY A 190 -1.92 3.54 -0.47
C GLY A 190 -3.24 4.04 -1.04
N VAL A 191 -3.63 5.21 -0.55
CA VAL A 191 -4.88 5.89 -0.90
C VAL A 191 -4.49 7.26 -1.44
N SER A 192 -4.97 7.60 -2.64
CA SER A 192 -4.78 8.95 -3.17
C SER A 192 -5.97 9.83 -2.76
N PRO A 193 -5.77 10.81 -1.87
CA PRO A 193 -6.78 11.83 -1.61
C PRO A 193 -6.77 12.89 -2.71
N ASP A 194 -7.95 13.36 -3.10
CA ASP A 194 -8.14 14.54 -3.94
C ASP A 194 -9.06 15.52 -3.23
N ASN A 195 -8.58 16.76 -3.06
CA ASN A 195 -9.21 17.78 -2.23
C ASN A 195 -9.34 19.06 -3.06
N SER A 196 -10.55 19.62 -3.08
CA SER A 196 -10.84 20.89 -3.74
C SER A 196 -11.68 21.78 -2.83
N PHE A 197 -11.33 23.05 -2.78
CA PHE A 197 -12.05 24.08 -2.03
C PHE A 197 -12.20 25.33 -2.90
N VAL A 198 -13.43 25.73 -3.15
CA VAL A 198 -13.75 26.95 -3.90
C VAL A 198 -14.88 27.69 -3.22
N THR A 199 -14.71 28.98 -2.98
CA THR A 199 -15.76 29.84 -2.44
C THR A 199 -15.93 31.06 -3.33
N HIS A 200 -17.18 31.32 -3.74
CA HIS A 200 -17.58 32.50 -4.49
C HIS A 200 -18.29 33.48 -3.57
N TYR A 201 -17.90 34.74 -3.63
CA TYR A 201 -18.44 35.83 -2.83
C TYR A 201 -19.01 36.92 -3.73
N ASP A 202 -20.16 37.45 -3.36
CA ASP A 202 -20.70 38.71 -3.88
C ASP A 202 -20.67 39.74 -2.74
N THR A 203 -19.83 40.76 -2.88
CA THR A 203 -19.69 41.85 -1.92
C THR A 203 -20.33 43.13 -2.47
N ALA A 204 -21.01 43.86 -1.60
CA ALA A 204 -21.53 45.19 -1.91
C ALA A 204 -21.70 45.99 -0.61
N ASP A 205 -21.49 47.30 -0.67
CA ASP A 205 -21.60 48.22 0.48
C ASP A 205 -20.67 47.85 1.67
N GLY A 206 -19.49 47.27 1.40
CA GLY A 206 -18.55 46.85 2.46
C GLY A 206 -19.02 45.66 3.29
N ILE A 207 -20.02 44.90 2.81
CA ILE A 207 -20.52 43.67 3.44
C ILE A 207 -20.61 42.51 2.44
N ILE A 208 -20.59 41.28 2.95
CA ILE A 208 -20.83 40.06 2.16
C ILE A 208 -22.34 39.93 1.96
N LYS A 209 -22.85 40.13 0.74
CA LYS A 209 -24.29 39.94 0.44
C LYS A 209 -24.62 38.46 0.30
N SER A 210 -23.76 37.73 -0.41
CA SER A 210 -23.85 36.28 -0.53
C SER A 210 -22.47 35.62 -0.62
N ALA A 211 -22.37 34.39 -0.09
CA ALA A 211 -21.23 33.53 -0.31
C ALA A 211 -21.70 32.11 -0.60
N THR A 212 -21.12 31.47 -1.62
CA THR A 212 -21.35 30.07 -1.96
C THR A 212 -20.03 29.31 -1.95
N GLY A 213 -19.83 28.47 -0.94
CA GLY A 213 -18.67 27.59 -0.80
C GLY A 213 -18.98 26.19 -1.30
N SER A 214 -18.02 25.57 -1.98
CA SER A 214 -18.03 24.15 -2.32
C SER A 214 -16.68 23.55 -1.96
N SER A 215 -16.70 22.49 -1.16
CA SER A 215 -15.55 21.62 -0.98
C SER A 215 -15.90 20.20 -1.41
N ARG A 216 -14.95 19.53 -2.06
CA ARG A 216 -15.07 18.12 -2.41
C ARG A 216 -13.79 17.42 -2.04
N HIS A 217 -13.94 16.35 -1.28
CA HIS A 217 -12.87 15.46 -0.88
C HIS A 217 -13.20 14.08 -1.40
N SER A 218 -12.24 13.42 -2.00
CA SER A 218 -12.38 12.03 -2.41
C SER A 218 -11.17 11.23 -2.04
N ILE A 219 -11.39 9.96 -1.72
CA ILE A 219 -10.33 8.99 -1.54
C ILE A 219 -10.49 7.90 -2.59
N VAL A 220 -9.36 7.53 -3.19
CA VAL A 220 -9.30 6.51 -4.23
C VAL A 220 -8.22 5.50 -3.84
N ILE A 221 -8.60 4.22 -3.76
CA ILE A 221 -7.62 3.16 -3.50
C ILE A 221 -6.79 2.94 -4.76
N ASN A 222 -5.47 3.10 -4.67
CA ASN A 222 -4.58 3.08 -5.85
C ASN A 222 -4.63 1.74 -6.59
N ALA A 223 -4.62 0.61 -5.87
CA ALA A 223 -4.74 -0.71 -6.47
C ALA A 223 -6.14 -1.00 -7.06
N ARG A 224 -7.18 -0.29 -6.61
CA ARG A 224 -8.60 -0.55 -6.94
C ARG A 224 -9.41 0.76 -7.01
N PRO A 225 -9.20 1.61 -8.03
CA PRO A 225 -9.88 2.90 -8.15
C PRO A 225 -11.41 2.82 -8.20
N GLN A 226 -11.97 1.67 -8.60
CA GLN A 226 -13.41 1.40 -8.51
C GLN A 226 -13.96 1.46 -7.08
N LEU A 227 -13.11 1.27 -6.07
CA LEU A 227 -13.41 1.47 -4.67
C LEU A 227 -12.95 2.86 -4.29
N SER A 228 -13.90 3.78 -4.32
CA SER A 228 -13.66 5.17 -4.02
C SER A 228 -14.90 5.78 -3.39
N ALA A 229 -14.66 6.76 -2.54
CA ALA A 229 -15.71 7.48 -1.86
C ALA A 229 -15.37 8.96 -1.82
N ALA A 230 -16.40 9.78 -1.89
CA ALA A 230 -16.30 11.22 -1.90
C ALA A 230 -17.30 11.83 -0.93
N VAL A 231 -16.88 12.91 -0.31
CA VAL A 231 -17.72 13.80 0.48
C VAL A 231 -17.66 15.19 -0.13
N ALA A 232 -18.82 15.79 -0.36
CA ALA A 232 -18.96 17.15 -0.84
C ALA A 232 -19.69 17.98 0.22
N ALA A 233 -19.10 19.10 0.63
CA ALA A 233 -19.74 20.10 1.47
C ALA A 233 -20.07 21.33 0.62
N ILE A 234 -21.31 21.79 0.71
CA ILE A 234 -21.77 23.04 0.10
C ILE A 234 -22.17 23.96 1.24
N GLN A 235 -21.79 25.23 1.15
CA GLN A 235 -22.16 26.28 2.09
C GLN A 235 -22.81 27.42 1.32
N ARG A 236 -23.89 27.98 1.86
CA ARG A 236 -24.55 29.17 1.34
C ARG A 236 -24.78 30.14 2.49
N LEU A 237 -24.35 31.38 2.28
CA LEU A 237 -24.55 32.48 3.21
C LEU A 237 -25.33 33.58 2.47
N HIS A 238 -26.37 34.11 3.10
CA HIS A 238 -27.16 35.21 2.58
C HIS A 238 -27.41 36.25 3.65
N TYR A 239 -27.17 37.52 3.31
CA TYR A 239 -27.52 38.67 4.14
C TYR A 239 -29.04 38.89 4.13
N VAL A 240 -29.62 39.17 5.31
CA VAL A 240 -31.07 39.36 5.49
C VAL A 240 -31.39 40.83 5.79
N SER A 241 -30.82 41.38 6.86
CA SER A 241 -31.08 42.76 7.31
C SER A 241 -30.05 43.22 8.35
N ASP A 242 -29.97 44.52 8.62
CA ASP A 242 -29.25 45.11 9.75
C ASP A 242 -30.21 45.81 10.72
N ALA A 243 -29.84 45.81 12.00
CA ALA A 243 -30.58 46.45 13.09
C ALA A 243 -29.62 47.20 14.02
N ALA A 244 -30.17 48.10 14.84
CA ALA A 244 -29.42 48.72 15.92
C ALA A 244 -28.97 47.64 16.93
N GLY A 245 -27.66 47.56 17.14
CA GLY A 245 -27.00 46.61 18.03
C GLY A 245 -26.85 47.12 19.46
N ALA A 246 -26.37 46.24 20.35
CA ALA A 246 -26.03 46.61 21.71
C ALA A 246 -24.88 47.64 21.73
N ALA A 247 -24.85 48.49 22.76
CA ALA A 247 -23.74 49.41 22.96
C ALA A 247 -22.42 48.65 23.20
N ALA A 248 -21.33 49.16 22.65
CA ALA A 248 -20.01 48.57 22.83
C ALA A 248 -19.60 48.55 24.31
N ILE A 249 -18.90 47.50 24.73
CA ILE A 249 -18.37 47.37 26.09
C ILE A 249 -17.21 48.35 26.27
N SER A 250 -17.20 49.09 27.38
CA SER A 250 -16.07 49.96 27.74
C SER A 250 -14.99 49.15 28.44
N ALA A 251 -13.89 48.84 27.75
CA ALA A 251 -12.71 48.13 28.26
C ALA A 251 -11.42 48.70 27.64
N ASN A 252 -10.26 48.50 28.26
CA ASN A 252 -8.99 49.02 27.73
C ASN A 252 -8.31 48.05 26.75
N ASN A 253 -8.62 46.75 26.85
CA ASN A 253 -8.07 45.72 25.99
C ASN A 253 -9.05 44.54 25.86
N ILE A 254 -8.80 43.66 24.89
CA ILE A 254 -9.68 42.52 24.57
C ILE A 254 -9.81 41.58 25.77
N LYS A 255 -8.75 41.37 26.57
CA LYS A 255 -8.80 40.51 27.77
C LYS A 255 -9.76 41.06 28.83
N GLU A 256 -9.71 42.36 29.09
CA GLU A 256 -10.62 43.03 30.02
C GLU A 256 -12.07 43.01 29.52
N ALA A 257 -12.27 43.17 28.20
CA ALA A 257 -13.60 43.03 27.58
C ALA A 257 -14.15 41.60 27.76
N LEU A 258 -13.31 40.58 27.54
CA LEU A 258 -13.66 39.18 27.76
C LEU A 258 -13.95 38.89 29.24
N ASP A 259 -13.14 39.41 30.17
CA ASP A 259 -13.38 39.25 31.63
C ASP A 259 -14.71 39.85 32.08
N LEU A 260 -15.13 40.97 31.49
CA LEU A 260 -16.44 41.58 31.76
C LEU A 260 -17.59 40.70 31.23
N ILE A 261 -17.41 40.10 30.05
CA ILE A 261 -18.37 39.12 29.49
C ILE A 261 -18.43 37.88 30.40
N TYR A 262 -17.30 37.38 30.86
CA TYR A 262 -17.18 36.18 31.72
C TYR A 262 -17.72 36.39 33.13
N LYS A 263 -17.76 37.63 33.64
CA LYS A 263 -18.41 37.96 34.91
C LYS A 263 -19.92 38.11 34.79
N GLY A 264 -20.40 38.63 33.65
CA GLY A 264 -21.83 38.85 33.40
C GLY A 264 -22.61 37.59 33.00
N GLU A 265 -21.94 36.65 32.32
CA GLU A 265 -22.47 35.33 32.03
C GLU A 265 -21.82 34.33 33.00
N ALA A 266 -22.59 33.57 33.79
CA ALA A 266 -22.06 32.63 34.81
C ALA A 266 -21.30 31.41 34.23
N LYS A 267 -20.53 31.56 33.15
CA LYS A 267 -19.98 30.51 32.30
C LYS A 267 -18.53 30.83 31.93
N LYS A 268 -17.67 29.81 32.02
CA LYS A 268 -16.27 29.89 31.58
C LYS A 268 -16.19 29.68 30.06
N TYR A 269 -15.39 30.51 29.40
CA TYR A 269 -15.04 30.38 27.99
C TYR A 269 -13.58 29.98 27.85
N ARG A 270 -13.29 29.22 26.80
CA ARG A 270 -11.93 28.82 26.41
C ARG A 270 -11.54 29.49 25.10
N GLU A 271 -10.26 29.79 24.98
CA GLU A 271 -9.64 30.17 23.71
C GLU A 271 -9.41 28.92 22.85
N MET A 272 -9.73 29.02 21.56
CA MET A 272 -9.49 28.01 20.53
C MET A 272 -8.94 28.67 19.26
N LEU A 273 -8.19 27.91 18.46
CA LEU A 273 -7.81 28.35 17.12
C LEU A 273 -8.99 28.19 16.13
N LEU A 274 -8.88 28.83 14.97
CA LEU A 274 -9.89 28.72 13.90
C LEU A 274 -10.01 27.30 13.28
N PRO A 275 -8.92 26.52 13.10
CA PRO A 275 -9.03 25.12 12.65
C PRO A 275 -10.02 24.31 13.50
N SER A 276 -10.73 23.36 12.88
CA SER A 276 -11.62 22.49 13.64
C SER A 276 -10.83 21.56 14.54
N GLY A 277 -11.32 21.39 15.77
CA GLY A 277 -10.72 20.46 16.72
C GLY A 277 -11.34 19.06 16.61
N PRO A 278 -10.57 17.97 16.84
CA PRO A 278 -11.10 16.61 16.82
C PRO A 278 -12.07 16.39 17.98
N GLU A 279 -13.19 15.73 17.71
CA GLU A 279 -14.09 15.23 18.75
C GLU A 279 -13.51 13.91 19.29
N VAL A 280 -13.06 13.91 20.55
CA VAL A 280 -12.67 12.66 21.24
C VAL A 280 -13.93 12.07 21.84
N GLN A 281 -14.50 11.08 21.16
CA GLN A 281 -15.61 10.32 21.71
C GLN A 281 -15.08 9.16 22.55
N GLU A 282 -15.32 9.21 23.86
CA GLU A 282 -15.39 8.00 24.65
C GLU A 282 -16.63 7.24 24.19
N CYS A 283 -16.47 5.95 23.86
CA CYS A 283 -17.59 5.15 23.42
C CYS A 283 -18.65 5.08 24.55
N THR A 284 -19.85 5.60 24.29
CA THR A 284 -20.93 5.73 25.29
C THR A 284 -21.97 4.61 25.19
N GLU A 285 -22.16 3.99 24.01
CA GLU A 285 -23.14 2.92 23.77
C GLU A 285 -22.52 1.74 22.98
N ASN A 286 -22.86 0.50 23.36
CA ASN A 286 -22.45 -0.76 22.69
C ASN A 286 -20.93 -0.98 22.55
N CYS A 287 -20.16 -0.58 23.54
CA CYS A 287 -18.70 -0.72 23.55
C CYS A 287 -18.31 -2.13 24.00
N GLU A 288 -18.02 -3.01 23.06
CA GLU A 288 -17.50 -4.35 23.35
C GLU A 288 -16.05 -4.25 23.84
N LYS A 289 -15.74 -4.86 24.99
CA LYS A 289 -14.35 -5.02 25.43
C LYS A 289 -13.58 -5.90 24.43
N PRO A 290 -12.27 -5.69 24.23
CA PRO A 290 -11.46 -6.52 23.32
C PRO A 290 -11.60 -8.04 23.56
N VAL A 291 -11.72 -8.46 24.82
CA VAL A 291 -11.93 -9.89 25.18
C VAL A 291 -13.29 -10.41 24.70
N SER A 292 -14.36 -9.61 24.78
CA SER A 292 -15.67 -10.01 24.25
C SER A 292 -15.66 -10.13 22.73
N ILE A 293 -14.89 -9.26 22.04
CA ILE A 293 -14.68 -9.37 20.60
C ILE A 293 -13.94 -10.66 20.27
N LEU A 294 -12.86 -10.98 21.01
CA LEU A 294 -12.11 -12.23 20.86
C LEU A 294 -13.04 -13.45 20.96
N GLN A 295 -13.89 -13.50 21.98
CA GLN A 295 -14.82 -14.62 22.18
C GLN A 295 -15.75 -14.84 20.99
N ASN A 296 -16.15 -13.76 20.31
CA ASN A 296 -17.01 -13.81 19.13
C ASN A 296 -16.27 -14.22 17.85
N VAL A 297 -14.96 -13.98 17.75
CA VAL A 297 -14.20 -14.19 16.50
C VAL A 297 -13.16 -15.31 16.56
N LYS A 298 -12.95 -15.93 17.73
CA LYS A 298 -11.91 -16.95 17.96
C LYS A 298 -11.99 -18.11 16.97
N GLU A 299 -13.20 -18.55 16.62
CA GLU A 299 -13.40 -19.65 15.68
C GLU A 299 -13.01 -19.27 14.26
N ASP A 300 -13.04 -17.98 13.90
CA ASP A 300 -12.67 -17.47 12.57
C ASP A 300 -11.16 -17.20 12.43
N LEU A 301 -10.43 -17.20 13.55
CA LEU A 301 -8.98 -17.02 13.60
C LEU A 301 -8.21 -18.34 13.72
N THR A 302 -8.88 -19.49 13.64
CA THR A 302 -8.23 -20.80 13.65
C THR A 302 -7.39 -21.00 12.37
N SER A 303 -6.35 -21.83 12.46
CA SER A 303 -5.45 -22.11 11.34
C SER A 303 -6.17 -22.66 10.10
N GLU A 304 -7.25 -23.43 10.27
CA GLU A 304 -8.05 -24.00 9.17
C GLU A 304 -8.80 -22.95 8.35
N LYS A 305 -9.13 -21.80 8.96
CA LYS A 305 -9.85 -20.71 8.30
C LYS A 305 -8.92 -19.61 7.78
N LEU A 306 -7.60 -19.72 8.00
CA LEU A 306 -6.64 -18.87 7.30
C LEU A 306 -6.79 -19.09 5.78
N SER A 307 -6.53 -18.04 5.00
CA SER A 307 -6.87 -17.90 3.58
C SER A 307 -8.35 -17.75 3.22
N LYS A 308 -9.26 -17.62 4.22
CA LYS A 308 -10.70 -17.35 3.99
C LYS A 308 -11.09 -15.92 4.37
N ILE A 309 -12.15 -15.39 3.75
CA ILE A 309 -12.68 -14.04 4.00
C ILE A 309 -13.00 -13.84 5.50
N VAL A 310 -13.56 -14.86 6.16
CA VAL A 310 -13.97 -14.77 7.57
C VAL A 310 -12.80 -14.46 8.50
N SER A 311 -11.62 -15.04 8.24
CA SER A 311 -10.42 -14.77 9.03
C SER A 311 -9.92 -13.33 8.85
N GLY A 312 -9.94 -12.83 7.62
CA GLY A 312 -9.61 -11.43 7.33
C GLY A 312 -10.53 -10.43 8.05
N LYS A 313 -11.85 -10.71 8.09
CA LYS A 313 -12.82 -9.89 8.84
C LYS A 313 -12.62 -9.94 10.35
N ALA A 314 -12.41 -11.14 10.90
CA ALA A 314 -12.11 -11.33 12.31
C ALA A 314 -10.84 -10.57 12.74
N TYR A 315 -9.80 -10.63 11.92
CA TYR A 315 -8.57 -9.89 12.09
C TYR A 315 -8.81 -8.37 12.12
N LEU A 316 -9.55 -7.83 11.14
CA LEU A 316 -9.88 -6.39 11.09
C LEU A 316 -10.70 -5.94 12.31
N LYS A 317 -11.63 -6.76 12.79
CA LYS A 317 -12.45 -6.45 13.98
C LYS A 317 -11.57 -6.32 15.24
N LEU A 318 -10.65 -7.26 15.47
CA LEU A 318 -9.72 -7.18 16.60
C LEU A 318 -8.69 -6.05 16.45
N LEU A 319 -8.18 -5.82 15.24
CA LEU A 319 -7.22 -4.74 14.97
C LEU A 319 -7.76 -3.37 15.38
N ARG A 320 -9.01 -3.07 15.00
CA ARG A 320 -9.68 -1.82 15.41
C ARG A 320 -9.82 -1.71 16.92
N ALA A 321 -10.13 -2.82 17.60
CA ALA A 321 -10.23 -2.84 19.06
C ALA A 321 -8.86 -2.59 19.72
N PHE A 322 -7.79 -3.18 19.21
CA PHE A 322 -6.44 -3.03 19.76
C PHE A 322 -5.89 -1.62 19.59
N ARG A 323 -6.16 -0.95 18.46
CA ARG A 323 -5.73 0.45 18.23
C ARG A 323 -6.27 1.43 19.28
N ASN A 324 -7.44 1.14 19.82
CA ASN A 324 -8.09 1.96 20.85
C ASN A 324 -7.87 1.42 22.28
N SER A 325 -7.01 0.42 22.46
CA SER A 325 -6.79 -0.25 23.75
C SER A 325 -5.42 0.05 24.33
N GLY A 326 -5.35 0.14 25.66
CA GLY A 326 -4.08 0.19 26.39
C GLY A 326 -3.44 -1.19 26.54
N LYS A 327 -2.18 -1.19 27.00
CA LYS A 327 -1.35 -2.39 27.18
C LYS A 327 -2.03 -3.51 27.96
N ALA A 328 -2.59 -3.20 29.14
CA ALA A 328 -3.21 -4.20 30.01
C ALA A 328 -4.38 -4.94 29.35
N SER A 329 -5.20 -4.24 28.56
CA SER A 329 -6.32 -4.87 27.83
C SER A 329 -5.84 -5.76 26.69
N ILE A 330 -4.73 -5.41 26.04
CA ILE A 330 -4.12 -6.25 25.00
C ILE A 330 -3.51 -7.51 25.63
N GLU A 331 -2.79 -7.38 26.75
CA GLU A 331 -2.24 -8.51 27.50
C GLU A 331 -3.33 -9.47 27.99
N GLU A 332 -4.45 -8.95 28.47
CA GLU A 332 -5.62 -9.74 28.86
C GLU A 332 -6.12 -10.60 27.69
N VAL A 333 -6.22 -10.04 26.48
CA VAL A 333 -6.61 -10.79 25.27
C VAL A 333 -5.55 -11.83 24.91
N LEU A 334 -4.27 -11.46 24.91
CA LEU A 334 -3.17 -12.36 24.51
C LEU A 334 -3.02 -13.57 25.45
N THR A 335 -3.34 -13.40 26.74
CA THR A 335 -3.20 -14.44 27.76
C THR A 335 -4.51 -15.15 28.11
N HIS A 336 -5.63 -14.77 27.49
CA HIS A 336 -6.93 -15.37 27.73
C HIS A 336 -6.97 -16.87 27.35
N LYS A 337 -7.77 -17.67 28.05
CA LYS A 337 -7.92 -19.12 27.79
C LYS A 337 -8.35 -19.46 26.35
N ASP A 338 -9.15 -18.59 25.74
CA ASP A 338 -9.64 -18.77 24.36
C ASP A 338 -8.56 -18.47 23.30
N SER A 339 -7.42 -17.91 23.71
CA SER A 339 -6.32 -17.53 22.82
C SER A 339 -5.37 -18.69 22.51
N TYR A 340 -5.45 -19.79 23.27
CA TYR A 340 -4.48 -20.90 23.22
C TYR A 340 -4.21 -21.44 21.81
N ASN A 341 -5.25 -21.62 20.99
CA ASN A 341 -5.12 -22.17 19.63
C ASN A 341 -4.85 -21.11 18.55
N ILE A 342 -4.86 -19.83 18.89
CA ILE A 342 -4.80 -18.72 17.92
C ILE A 342 -3.71 -17.69 18.26
N VAL A 343 -2.76 -18.03 19.13
CA VAL A 343 -1.70 -17.12 19.60
C VAL A 343 -0.94 -16.50 18.42
N LYS A 344 -0.61 -17.28 17.39
CA LYS A 344 0.11 -16.79 16.20
C LYS A 344 -0.69 -15.70 15.46
N GLN A 345 -2.00 -15.87 15.35
CA GLN A 345 -2.91 -14.93 14.70
C GLN A 345 -3.11 -13.68 15.56
N LEU A 346 -3.12 -13.80 16.89
CA LEU A 346 -3.18 -12.65 17.79
C LEU A 346 -1.88 -11.83 17.78
N ILE A 347 -0.72 -12.49 17.62
CA ILE A 347 0.56 -11.81 17.38
C ILE A 347 0.49 -11.00 16.09
N ASP A 348 -0.12 -11.53 15.01
CA ASP A 348 -0.30 -10.77 13.76
C ASP A 348 -1.13 -9.51 13.95
N VAL A 349 -2.21 -9.59 14.74
CA VAL A 349 -3.09 -8.45 15.04
C VAL A 349 -2.35 -7.42 15.90
N ALA A 350 -1.69 -7.87 16.98
CA ALA A 350 -0.96 -7.00 17.90
C ALA A 350 0.20 -6.28 17.20
N ALA A 351 0.96 -6.96 16.34
CA ALA A 351 2.05 -6.35 15.59
C ALA A 351 1.52 -5.31 14.58
N ALA A 352 0.44 -5.61 13.86
CA ALA A 352 -0.15 -4.69 12.88
C ALA A 352 -0.91 -3.51 13.52
N THR A 353 -1.19 -3.58 14.82
CA THR A 353 -1.76 -2.47 15.59
C THR A 353 -0.85 -1.26 15.56
N GLN A 354 0.48 -1.46 15.52
CA GLN A 354 1.48 -0.40 15.35
C GLN A 354 1.38 0.71 16.40
N THR A 355 1.11 0.34 17.66
CA THR A 355 1.17 1.24 18.82
C THR A 355 2.26 0.82 19.82
N PRO A 356 2.81 1.75 20.62
CA PRO A 356 3.76 1.41 21.69
C PRO A 356 3.19 0.40 22.68
N ALA A 357 1.90 0.54 23.05
CA ALA A 357 1.23 -0.34 23.98
C ALA A 357 1.17 -1.81 23.51
N ALA A 358 0.86 -2.03 22.23
CA ALA A 358 0.83 -3.38 21.65
C ALA A 358 2.24 -3.99 21.54
N HIS A 359 3.24 -3.18 21.18
CA HIS A 359 4.63 -3.63 21.13
C HIS A 359 5.15 -4.04 22.51
N GLU A 360 4.91 -3.24 23.54
CA GLU A 360 5.30 -3.58 24.90
C GLU A 360 4.62 -4.87 25.40
N ALA A 361 3.32 -5.04 25.14
CA ALA A 361 2.58 -6.25 25.49
C ALA A 361 3.19 -7.50 24.83
N LEU A 362 3.57 -7.40 23.55
CA LEU A 362 4.23 -8.49 22.84
C LEU A 362 5.63 -8.79 23.39
N MET A 363 6.41 -7.76 23.72
CA MET A 363 7.76 -7.95 24.30
C MET A 363 7.72 -8.55 25.70
N GLN A 364 6.62 -8.41 26.44
CA GLN A 364 6.43 -9.10 27.72
C GLN A 364 6.04 -10.58 27.56
N LEU A 365 5.33 -10.92 26.49
CA LEU A 365 4.84 -12.27 26.22
C LEU A 365 5.88 -13.17 25.52
N ILE A 366 6.69 -12.59 24.64
CA ILE A 366 7.55 -13.35 23.71
C ILE A 366 8.99 -13.44 24.23
N THR A 367 9.48 -14.67 24.39
CA THR A 367 10.85 -14.95 24.81
C THR A 367 11.75 -15.28 23.63
N PHE A 368 12.84 -14.53 23.45
CA PHE A 368 13.81 -14.71 22.36
C PHE A 368 15.04 -15.56 22.75
N THR A 369 15.09 -16.05 23.99
CA THR A 369 16.26 -16.77 24.53
C THR A 369 16.07 -18.29 24.56
N ASP A 370 14.85 -18.79 24.35
CA ASP A 370 14.59 -20.22 24.24
C ASP A 370 15.00 -20.71 22.84
N GLU A 371 15.91 -21.69 22.80
CA GLU A 371 16.46 -22.23 21.56
C GLU A 371 15.44 -23.07 20.77
N SER A 372 14.49 -23.67 21.48
CA SER A 372 13.51 -24.62 20.95
C SER A 372 12.17 -23.98 20.59
N ALA A 373 11.77 -22.92 21.31
CA ALA A 373 10.48 -22.25 21.15
C ALA A 373 10.55 -21.01 20.24
N ILE A 374 10.87 -21.21 18.96
CA ILE A 374 11.07 -20.10 18.01
C ILE A 374 9.81 -19.62 17.28
N ASP A 375 8.72 -20.36 17.36
CA ASP A 375 7.48 -20.12 16.62
C ASP A 375 6.88 -18.72 16.84
N TYR A 376 6.74 -18.29 18.09
CA TYR A 376 6.15 -16.98 18.43
C TYR A 376 7.11 -15.82 18.16
N PRO A 377 8.41 -15.90 18.53
CA PRO A 377 9.40 -14.92 18.10
C PRO A 377 9.45 -14.72 16.59
N GLU A 378 9.53 -15.80 15.81
CA GLU A 378 9.60 -15.71 14.36
C GLU A 378 8.32 -15.11 13.77
N ARG A 379 7.16 -15.45 14.34
CA ARG A 379 5.87 -14.85 13.95
C ARG A 379 5.83 -13.34 14.17
N PHE A 380 6.30 -12.88 15.32
CA PHE A 380 6.37 -11.45 15.63
C PHE A 380 7.28 -10.71 14.66
N ILE A 381 8.45 -11.27 14.36
CA ILE A 381 9.40 -10.66 13.42
C ILE A 381 8.82 -10.63 12.00
N PHE A 382 8.16 -11.70 11.58
CA PHE A 382 7.45 -11.77 10.31
C PHE A 382 6.38 -10.67 10.21
N ALA A 383 5.50 -10.55 11.20
CA ALA A 383 4.46 -9.51 11.19
C ALA A 383 5.05 -8.08 11.23
N SER A 384 6.12 -7.89 12.01
CA SER A 384 6.82 -6.60 12.12
C SER A 384 7.45 -6.15 10.80
N ALA A 385 7.93 -7.08 9.98
CA ALA A 385 8.53 -6.79 8.68
C ALA A 385 7.54 -6.17 7.67
N TYR A 386 6.22 -6.33 7.89
CA TYR A 386 5.15 -5.80 7.04
C TYR A 386 4.36 -4.67 7.71
N THR A 387 4.94 -4.03 8.72
CA THR A 387 4.37 -2.80 9.30
C THR A 387 4.26 -1.70 8.24
N THR A 388 3.10 -1.05 8.20
CA THR A 388 2.72 -0.08 7.17
C THR A 388 3.25 1.32 7.45
N HIS A 389 3.43 1.67 8.73
CA HIS A 389 3.92 2.96 9.24
C HIS A 389 4.72 2.73 10.54
N PRO A 390 5.90 2.09 10.49
CA PRO A 390 6.64 1.75 11.70
C PRO A 390 7.02 3.00 12.52
N GLY A 391 6.80 2.94 13.83
CA GLY A 391 7.25 3.97 14.77
C GLY A 391 8.70 3.77 15.22
N GLU A 392 9.30 4.82 15.81
CA GLU A 392 10.69 4.78 16.30
C GLU A 392 10.90 3.73 17.41
N TYR A 393 9.88 3.46 18.22
CA TYR A 393 9.93 2.45 19.29
C TYR A 393 10.21 1.04 18.74
N LEU A 394 9.64 0.68 17.59
CA LEU A 394 9.83 -0.63 16.97
C LEU A 394 11.26 -0.76 16.43
N LEU A 395 11.79 0.30 15.80
CA LEU A 395 13.17 0.33 15.32
C LEU A 395 14.17 0.11 16.46
N LYS A 396 13.99 0.82 17.58
CA LYS A 396 14.85 0.69 18.76
C LYS A 396 14.78 -0.73 19.32
N GLY A 397 13.57 -1.25 19.54
CA GLY A 397 13.37 -2.62 20.04
C GLY A 397 13.97 -3.69 19.14
N MET A 398 13.78 -3.58 17.82
CA MET A 398 14.37 -4.52 16.86
C MET A 398 15.89 -4.44 16.77
N LEU A 399 16.48 -3.25 16.84
CA LEU A 399 17.93 -3.08 16.86
C LEU A 399 18.55 -3.68 18.13
N GLU A 400 17.90 -3.49 19.27
CA GLU A 400 18.32 -4.12 20.53
C GLU A 400 18.26 -5.65 20.45
N LEU A 401 17.19 -6.21 19.88
CA LEU A 401 17.08 -7.66 19.63
C LEU A 401 18.19 -8.16 18.71
N MET A 402 18.50 -7.43 17.64
CA MET A 402 19.54 -7.81 16.67
C MET A 402 20.95 -7.82 17.30
N LYS A 403 21.21 -6.94 18.27
CA LYS A 403 22.50 -6.88 18.98
C LYS A 403 22.62 -7.89 20.13
N LYS A 404 21.51 -8.44 20.61
CA LYS A 404 21.51 -9.47 21.65
C LYS A 404 22.02 -10.79 21.09
N LYS A 405 22.70 -11.58 21.94
CA LYS A 405 23.10 -12.95 21.60
C LYS A 405 21.89 -13.88 21.66
N VAL A 406 21.16 -13.98 20.55
CA VAL A 406 20.08 -14.95 20.37
C VAL A 406 20.70 -16.33 20.09
N PRO A 407 20.44 -17.37 20.89
CA PRO A 407 21.08 -18.69 20.73
C PRO A 407 20.72 -19.36 19.40
N ASN A 408 19.47 -19.23 18.97
CA ASN A 408 18.99 -19.87 17.75
C ASN A 408 19.38 -19.06 16.51
N GLU A 409 20.21 -19.67 15.65
CA GLU A 409 20.74 -19.08 14.42
C GLU A 409 19.66 -18.69 13.40
N SER A 410 18.62 -19.52 13.26
CA SER A 410 17.50 -19.24 12.35
C SER A 410 16.69 -18.02 12.81
N LEU A 411 16.46 -17.91 14.12
CA LEU A 411 15.79 -16.74 14.69
C LEU A 411 16.65 -15.47 14.56
N ARG A 412 17.98 -15.58 14.76
CA ARG A 412 18.92 -14.48 14.53
C ARG A 412 18.85 -13.97 13.10
N GLU A 413 18.74 -14.88 12.13
CA GLU A 413 18.53 -14.51 10.74
C GLU A 413 17.21 -13.78 10.52
N SER A 414 16.10 -14.35 10.99
CA SER A 414 14.79 -13.71 10.87
C SER A 414 14.80 -12.30 11.46
N ILE A 415 15.42 -12.07 12.63
CA ILE A 415 15.56 -10.75 13.26
C ILE A 415 16.31 -9.77 12.36
N ALA A 416 17.45 -10.16 11.79
CA ALA A 416 18.25 -9.29 10.94
C ALA A 416 17.53 -8.92 9.64
N LEU A 417 16.84 -9.88 9.01
CA LEU A 417 16.04 -9.65 7.81
C LEU A 417 14.82 -8.77 8.09
N GLY A 418 14.14 -9.00 9.21
CA GLY A 418 13.02 -8.18 9.68
C GLY A 418 13.45 -6.75 9.98
N MET A 419 14.59 -6.56 10.65
CA MET A 419 15.14 -5.23 10.95
C MET A 419 15.41 -4.45 9.66
N GLY A 420 16.03 -5.09 8.66
CA GLY A 420 16.20 -4.48 7.34
C GLY A 420 14.86 -4.07 6.71
N ALA A 421 13.82 -4.90 6.83
CA ALA A 421 12.51 -4.58 6.27
C ALA A 421 11.85 -3.36 6.97
N VAL A 422 11.90 -3.31 8.29
CA VAL A 422 11.38 -2.17 9.08
C VAL A 422 12.14 -0.88 8.79
N VAL A 423 13.47 -0.94 8.68
CA VAL A 423 14.31 0.20 8.27
C VAL A 423 13.87 0.74 6.92
N ASN A 424 13.63 -0.13 5.93
CA ASN A 424 13.18 0.31 4.62
C ASN A 424 11.81 0.99 4.67
N SER A 425 10.86 0.41 5.40
CA SER A 425 9.53 0.99 5.56
C SER A 425 9.59 2.33 6.29
N PHE A 426 10.37 2.44 7.37
CA PHE A 426 10.56 3.70 8.10
C PHE A 426 11.22 4.78 7.24
N CYS A 427 12.24 4.43 6.45
CA CYS A 427 12.98 5.41 5.66
C CYS A 427 12.27 5.87 4.38
N LYS A 428 11.26 5.14 3.89
CA LYS A 428 10.59 5.44 2.60
C LYS A 428 9.98 6.85 2.53
N PRO A 429 9.28 7.36 3.57
CA PRO A 429 8.71 8.71 3.56
C PRO A 429 9.74 9.83 3.68
N TYR A 430 10.92 9.56 4.24
CA TYR A 430 11.91 10.59 4.57
C TYR A 430 13.00 10.68 3.50
N GLY A 431 13.38 11.92 3.13
CA GLY A 431 14.46 12.16 2.16
C GLY A 431 15.84 11.77 2.68
N ASN A 432 16.17 12.13 3.94
CA ASN A 432 17.46 11.87 4.56
C ASN A 432 17.34 11.01 5.83
N CYS A 433 17.12 9.70 5.65
CA CYS A 433 16.88 8.80 6.78
C CYS A 433 18.10 8.60 7.72
N LEU A 434 19.31 8.97 7.27
CA LEU A 434 20.54 8.80 8.08
C LEU A 434 20.66 9.83 9.23
N GLU A 435 19.79 10.85 9.28
CA GLU A 435 19.72 11.79 10.40
C GLU A 435 19.19 11.13 11.69
N TYR A 436 18.43 10.04 11.55
CA TYR A 436 17.94 9.27 12.69
C TYR A 436 19.06 8.42 13.29
N SER A 437 19.36 8.66 14.57
CA SER A 437 20.48 8.01 15.28
C SER A 437 20.39 6.48 15.25
N THR A 438 19.20 5.90 15.44
CA THR A 438 18.98 4.44 15.39
C THR A 438 19.27 3.85 14.01
N ILE A 439 19.01 4.60 12.93
CA ILE A 439 19.31 4.15 11.56
C ILE A 439 20.82 4.23 11.29
N ALA A 440 21.47 5.33 11.68
CA ALA A 440 22.92 5.46 11.59
C ALA A 440 23.63 4.36 12.39
N GLU A 441 23.12 4.03 13.57
CA GLU A 441 23.64 2.96 14.42
C GLU A 441 23.44 1.57 13.78
N TYR A 442 22.27 1.28 13.22
CA TYR A 442 22.01 0.05 12.47
C TYR A 442 22.99 -0.10 11.29
N VAL A 443 23.18 0.95 10.50
CA VAL A 443 24.13 0.95 9.37
C VAL A 443 25.55 0.63 9.84
N ASN A 444 26.01 1.35 10.86
CA ASN A 444 27.36 1.15 11.41
C ASN A 444 27.54 -0.27 11.97
N TYR A 445 26.54 -0.81 12.66
CA TYR A 445 26.55 -2.17 13.19
C TYR A 445 26.69 -3.19 12.06
N VAL A 446 25.79 -3.15 11.08
CA VAL A 446 25.78 -4.09 9.95
C VAL A 446 27.07 -4.01 9.11
N GLU A 447 27.62 -2.82 8.87
CA GLU A 447 28.89 -2.68 8.15
C GLU A 447 30.10 -3.19 8.94
N THR A 448 30.08 -3.03 10.27
CA THR A 448 31.17 -3.51 11.15
C THR A 448 31.15 -5.03 11.22
N GLU A 449 29.99 -5.63 11.46
CA GLU A 449 29.85 -7.08 11.57
C GLU A 449 30.14 -7.78 10.23
N LEU A 450 29.70 -7.22 9.09
CA LEU A 450 30.02 -7.79 7.77
C LEU A 450 31.54 -7.82 7.51
N LYS A 451 32.29 -6.83 8.02
CA LYS A 451 33.76 -6.79 7.86
C LYS A 451 34.46 -7.81 8.75
N SER A 452 33.91 -8.13 9.92
CA SER A 452 34.45 -9.17 10.81
C SER A 452 34.04 -10.59 10.42
N CYS A 453 33.01 -10.77 9.59
CA CYS A 453 32.60 -12.10 9.13
C CYS A 453 33.67 -12.77 8.24
N GLU A 454 34.14 -13.94 8.64
CA GLU A 454 34.95 -14.82 7.79
C GLU A 454 34.09 -15.88 7.09
N GLU A 455 33.15 -16.47 7.82
CA GLU A 455 32.25 -17.53 7.38
C GLU A 455 31.19 -17.06 6.36
N GLU A 456 30.74 -17.99 5.52
CA GLU A 456 29.73 -17.73 4.49
C GLU A 456 28.38 -17.34 5.10
N GLU A 457 27.90 -18.08 6.10
CA GLU A 457 26.59 -17.88 6.73
C GLU A 457 26.50 -16.51 7.42
N CYS A 458 27.57 -16.11 8.12
CA CYS A 458 27.71 -14.77 8.71
C CYS A 458 27.60 -13.67 7.65
N LYS A 459 28.26 -13.82 6.50
CA LYS A 459 28.16 -12.84 5.39
C LYS A 459 26.75 -12.78 4.82
N LEU A 460 26.12 -13.94 4.59
CA LEU A 460 24.77 -14.02 4.03
C LEU A 460 23.76 -13.28 4.90
N LEU A 461 23.83 -13.44 6.22
CA LEU A 461 22.98 -12.75 7.19
C LEU A 461 22.96 -11.23 6.95
N TYR A 462 24.12 -10.58 6.97
CA TYR A 462 24.21 -9.13 6.86
C TYR A 462 23.93 -8.65 5.43
N VAL A 463 24.35 -9.39 4.39
CA VAL A 463 24.04 -9.04 2.99
C VAL A 463 22.52 -9.10 2.74
N ARG A 464 21.81 -10.10 3.29
CA ARG A 464 20.34 -10.19 3.21
C ARG A 464 19.66 -9.05 3.96
N SER A 465 20.16 -8.71 5.16
CA SER A 465 19.66 -7.56 5.94
C SER A 465 19.82 -6.24 5.18
N MET A 466 21.00 -5.97 4.59
CA MET A 466 21.27 -4.81 3.74
C MET A 466 20.32 -4.76 2.53
N GLY A 467 20.06 -5.92 1.90
CA GLY A 467 19.14 -6.02 0.77
C GLY A 467 17.68 -5.72 1.14
N ASN A 468 17.23 -6.12 2.32
CA ASN A 468 15.92 -5.73 2.84
C ASN A 468 15.85 -4.24 3.21
N ALA A 469 16.92 -3.68 3.77
CA ALA A 469 17.00 -2.24 4.10
C ALA A 469 16.95 -1.34 2.86
N GLY A 470 17.59 -1.75 1.76
CA GLY A 470 17.55 -1.02 0.49
C GLY A 470 18.16 0.39 0.56
N LEU A 471 19.04 0.66 1.53
CA LEU A 471 19.67 1.96 1.71
C LEU A 471 20.83 2.14 0.72
N ALA A 472 20.89 3.30 0.05
CA ALA A 472 21.98 3.63 -0.89
C ALA A 472 23.37 3.56 -0.24
N LYS A 473 23.46 3.81 1.09
CA LYS A 473 24.71 3.71 1.86
C LYS A 473 25.35 2.32 1.79
N PHE A 474 24.57 1.24 1.67
CA PHE A 474 25.09 -0.13 1.56
C PHE A 474 25.52 -0.51 0.15
N LEU A 475 25.24 0.31 -0.86
CA LEU A 475 25.53 -0.01 -2.26
C LEU A 475 27.01 -0.37 -2.51
N PRO A 476 28.01 0.37 -2.01
CA PRO A 476 29.42 0.01 -2.22
C PRO A 476 29.76 -1.36 -1.63
N SER A 477 29.24 -1.67 -0.44
CA SER A 477 29.45 -2.94 0.26
C SER A 477 28.83 -4.11 -0.52
N LEU A 478 27.59 -3.96 -1.01
CA LEU A 478 26.94 -4.98 -1.84
C LEU A 478 27.67 -5.22 -3.16
N LEU A 479 28.06 -4.16 -3.88
CA LEU A 479 28.81 -4.30 -5.13
C LEU A 479 30.18 -4.97 -4.91
N ASN A 480 30.85 -4.68 -3.79
CA ASN A 480 32.09 -5.35 -3.42
C ASN A 480 31.87 -6.85 -3.17
N GLN A 481 30.83 -7.23 -2.43
CA GLN A 481 30.51 -8.65 -2.19
C GLN A 481 30.13 -9.38 -3.49
N ALA A 482 29.34 -8.74 -4.37
CA ALA A 482 28.97 -9.29 -5.67
C ALA A 482 30.19 -9.55 -6.57
N LEU A 483 31.16 -8.62 -6.57
CA LEU A 483 32.33 -8.73 -7.44
C LEU A 483 33.38 -9.70 -6.88
N ASN A 484 33.72 -9.56 -5.60
CA ASN A 484 34.96 -10.09 -5.02
C ASN A 484 34.78 -11.30 -4.09
N SER A 485 33.55 -11.67 -3.71
CA SER A 485 33.35 -12.80 -2.79
C SER A 485 33.75 -14.14 -3.42
N LYS A 486 34.44 -14.99 -2.65
CA LYS A 486 34.81 -16.35 -3.09
C LYS A 486 33.56 -17.24 -3.24
N SER A 487 32.55 -17.04 -2.40
CA SER A 487 31.29 -17.79 -2.45
C SER A 487 30.37 -17.25 -3.55
N SER A 488 29.91 -18.14 -4.43
CA SER A 488 28.90 -17.84 -5.46
C SER A 488 27.56 -17.46 -4.84
N THR A 489 27.16 -18.10 -3.74
CA THR A 489 25.93 -17.79 -2.98
C THR A 489 25.94 -16.37 -2.43
N VAL A 490 27.06 -15.93 -1.83
CA VAL A 490 27.22 -14.56 -1.33
C VAL A 490 27.19 -13.57 -2.49
N SER A 491 27.88 -13.87 -3.59
CA SER A 491 27.91 -13.01 -4.77
C SER A 491 26.50 -12.82 -5.37
N LEU A 492 25.75 -13.92 -5.50
CA LEU A 492 24.37 -13.91 -5.96
C LEU A 492 23.45 -13.13 -5.03
N THR A 493 23.54 -13.38 -3.72
CA THR A 493 22.69 -12.74 -2.71
C THR A 493 22.94 -11.22 -2.69
N ALA A 494 24.20 -10.79 -2.89
CA ALA A 494 24.54 -9.37 -2.98
C ALA A 494 23.91 -8.70 -4.21
N ILE A 495 23.88 -9.37 -5.36
CA ILE A 495 23.18 -8.89 -6.56
C ILE A 495 21.67 -8.81 -6.30
N GLN A 496 21.07 -9.88 -5.75
CA GLN A 496 19.65 -9.91 -5.40
C GLN A 496 19.26 -8.87 -4.32
N GLY A 497 20.22 -8.45 -3.48
CA GLY A 497 20.05 -7.39 -2.50
C GLY A 497 19.78 -6.01 -3.11
N LEU A 498 20.09 -5.81 -4.39
CA LEU A 498 19.83 -4.55 -5.09
C LEU A 498 18.33 -4.33 -5.39
N ARG A 499 17.47 -5.34 -5.24
CA ARG A 499 16.04 -5.32 -5.63
C ARG A 499 15.23 -4.15 -5.03
N ARG A 500 15.54 -3.71 -3.80
CA ARG A 500 14.82 -2.61 -3.10
C ARG A 500 15.51 -1.25 -3.23
N MET A 501 16.66 -1.18 -3.90
CA MET A 501 17.45 0.04 -3.99
C MET A 501 16.97 0.93 -5.15
N LYS A 502 16.95 2.24 -4.93
CA LYS A 502 16.74 3.21 -6.00
C LYS A 502 18.03 3.38 -6.80
N ILE A 503 18.20 2.57 -7.85
CA ILE A 503 19.43 2.51 -8.66
C ILE A 503 19.55 3.70 -9.64
N SER A 504 18.49 4.50 -9.85
CA SER A 504 18.48 5.59 -10.85
C SER A 504 19.67 6.56 -10.74
N GLY A 505 20.09 6.92 -9.52
CA GLY A 505 21.25 7.80 -9.28
C GLY A 505 22.62 7.11 -9.39
N PHE A 506 22.68 5.79 -9.44
CA PHE A 506 23.93 4.99 -9.44
C PHE A 506 24.03 4.03 -10.63
N LYS A 507 23.16 4.23 -11.64
CA LYS A 507 22.97 3.29 -12.74
C LYS A 507 24.28 2.93 -13.45
N ASP A 508 25.13 3.90 -13.74
CA ASP A 508 26.37 3.65 -14.47
C ASP A 508 27.38 2.85 -13.65
N GLN A 509 27.53 3.18 -12.36
CA GLN A 509 28.39 2.45 -11.43
C GLN A 509 27.94 0.99 -11.28
N VAL A 510 26.64 0.78 -11.05
CA VAL A 510 26.06 -0.57 -10.92
C VAL A 510 26.22 -1.36 -12.21
N ASN A 511 25.87 -0.76 -13.35
CA ASN A 511 25.96 -1.43 -14.64
C ASN A 511 27.40 -1.79 -15.02
N GLN A 512 28.40 -1.00 -14.64
CA GLN A 512 29.80 -1.33 -14.88
C GLN A 512 30.23 -2.60 -14.14
N VAL A 513 29.84 -2.72 -12.87
CA VAL A 513 30.14 -3.92 -12.04
C VAL A 513 29.41 -5.13 -12.61
N LEU A 514 28.11 -5.02 -12.89
CA LEU A 514 27.31 -6.14 -13.39
C LEU A 514 27.77 -6.62 -14.79
N LYS A 515 28.19 -5.70 -15.67
CA LYS A 515 28.81 -6.08 -16.96
C LYS A 515 30.10 -6.87 -16.75
N SER A 516 30.94 -6.47 -15.80
CA SER A 516 32.17 -7.19 -15.47
C SER A 516 31.90 -8.61 -14.95
N ILE A 517 30.79 -8.81 -14.23
CA ILE A 517 30.36 -10.11 -13.71
C ILE A 517 29.80 -10.97 -14.86
N PHE A 518 28.87 -10.42 -15.64
CA PHE A 518 28.21 -11.15 -16.73
C PHE A 518 29.20 -11.62 -17.82
N HIS A 519 30.10 -10.75 -18.23
CA HIS A 519 31.15 -11.04 -19.23
C HIS A 519 32.40 -11.71 -18.63
N GLN A 520 32.44 -11.92 -17.30
CA GLN A 520 33.54 -12.60 -16.61
C GLN A 520 34.93 -11.96 -16.83
N ASN A 521 34.98 -10.64 -17.03
CA ASN A 521 36.21 -9.92 -17.41
C ASN A 521 37.39 -10.07 -16.43
N LYS A 522 37.10 -10.33 -15.15
CA LYS A 522 38.09 -10.41 -14.06
C LYS A 522 38.33 -11.83 -13.56
N ARG A 523 37.29 -12.66 -13.55
CA ARG A 523 37.29 -14.04 -13.07
C ARG A 523 36.05 -14.77 -13.58
N ASN A 524 36.07 -16.09 -13.42
CA ASN A 524 34.91 -16.92 -13.66
C ASN A 524 33.87 -16.74 -12.54
N TYR A 525 32.61 -16.68 -12.95
CA TYR A 525 31.43 -16.60 -12.08
C TYR A 525 30.48 -17.74 -12.40
N ASP A 526 29.81 -18.25 -11.38
CA ASP A 526 28.73 -19.23 -11.51
C ASP A 526 27.59 -18.74 -12.42
N SER A 527 26.92 -19.67 -13.10
CA SER A 527 25.84 -19.40 -14.05
C SER A 527 24.72 -18.56 -13.44
N SER A 528 24.31 -18.85 -12.20
CA SER A 528 23.25 -18.11 -11.52
C SER A 528 23.66 -16.67 -11.20
N VAL A 529 24.93 -16.44 -10.88
CA VAL A 529 25.47 -15.09 -10.62
C VAL A 529 25.45 -14.26 -11.91
N ARG A 530 25.81 -14.86 -13.05
CA ARG A 530 25.75 -14.21 -14.36
C ARG A 530 24.32 -13.88 -14.77
N ILE A 531 23.38 -14.82 -14.58
CA ILE A 531 21.96 -14.60 -14.89
C ILE A 531 21.36 -13.51 -14.00
N ALA A 532 21.67 -13.49 -12.70
CA ALA A 532 21.20 -12.42 -11.82
C ALA A 532 21.76 -11.05 -12.22
N ALA A 533 23.03 -10.97 -12.64
CA ALA A 533 23.62 -9.73 -13.16
C ALA A 533 22.92 -9.28 -14.46
N LEU A 534 22.61 -10.24 -15.35
CA LEU A 534 21.88 -9.98 -16.59
C LEU A 534 20.48 -9.41 -16.32
N GLU A 535 19.71 -10.00 -15.40
CA GLU A 535 18.36 -9.54 -15.07
C GLU A 535 18.35 -8.08 -14.64
N ILE A 536 19.27 -7.70 -13.72
CA ILE A 536 19.35 -6.30 -13.25
C ILE A 536 19.84 -5.36 -14.36
N LEU A 537 20.77 -5.80 -15.21
CA LEU A 537 21.21 -5.02 -16.37
C LEU A 537 20.04 -4.72 -17.32
N LEU A 538 19.23 -5.73 -17.62
CA LEU A 538 18.06 -5.59 -18.49
C LEU A 538 17.00 -4.68 -17.87
N GLN A 539 16.75 -4.80 -16.56
CA GLN A 539 15.82 -3.94 -15.80
C GLN A 539 16.28 -2.48 -15.73
N ASN A 540 17.57 -2.23 -15.50
CA ASN A 540 18.12 -0.87 -15.45
C ASN A 540 18.09 -0.17 -16.81
N GLY A 541 17.98 -0.93 -17.90
CA GLY A 541 18.06 -0.45 -19.28
C GLY A 541 19.50 -0.27 -19.77
N ILE A 542 19.80 -0.84 -20.93
CA ILE A 542 21.15 -0.92 -21.52
C ILE A 542 21.20 -0.10 -22.81
N SER A 543 22.35 0.49 -23.13
CA SER A 543 22.57 1.10 -24.44
C SER A 543 22.54 0.04 -25.56
N THR A 544 22.22 0.45 -26.79
CA THR A 544 22.19 -0.45 -27.95
C THR A 544 23.52 -1.18 -28.17
N GLY A 545 24.65 -0.50 -28.02
CA GLY A 545 25.98 -1.13 -28.08
C GLY A 545 26.23 -2.12 -26.95
N GLY A 546 25.76 -1.82 -25.73
CA GLY A 546 25.83 -2.76 -24.61
C GLY A 546 24.96 -3.99 -24.82
N LEU A 547 23.75 -3.81 -25.36
CA LEU A 547 22.86 -4.90 -25.73
C LEU A 547 23.51 -5.79 -26.80
N ARG A 548 24.11 -5.20 -27.83
CA ARG A 548 24.86 -5.94 -28.86
C ARG A 548 25.95 -6.83 -28.25
N ASN A 549 26.74 -6.32 -27.32
CA ASN A 549 27.79 -7.11 -26.66
C ASN A 549 27.23 -8.29 -25.85
N ILE A 550 26.08 -8.10 -25.19
CA ILE A 550 25.39 -9.18 -24.45
C ILE A 550 24.90 -10.25 -25.43
N VAL A 551 24.26 -9.86 -26.54
CA VAL A 551 23.80 -10.83 -27.54
C VAL A 551 24.97 -11.60 -28.16
N LEU A 552 26.08 -10.92 -28.46
CA LEU A 552 27.27 -11.57 -28.99
C LEU A 552 27.86 -12.59 -28.01
N SER A 553 27.78 -12.37 -26.69
CA SER A 553 28.25 -13.39 -25.73
C SER A 553 27.49 -14.71 -25.84
N ALA A 554 26.20 -14.70 -26.19
CA ALA A 554 25.45 -15.94 -26.42
C ALA A 554 25.87 -16.69 -27.70
N MET A 555 26.47 -15.99 -28.67
CA MET A 555 27.03 -16.62 -29.86
C MET A 555 28.35 -17.33 -29.56
N TYR A 556 29.23 -16.67 -28.80
CA TYR A 556 30.60 -17.15 -28.60
C TYR A 556 30.76 -18.08 -27.38
N ASP A 557 29.95 -17.91 -26.32
CA ASP A 557 29.96 -18.77 -25.14
C ASP A 557 29.05 -20.00 -25.35
N GLN A 558 29.54 -20.95 -26.15
CA GLN A 558 28.87 -22.23 -26.41
C GLN A 558 29.13 -23.28 -25.31
N THR A 559 30.07 -22.99 -24.40
CA THR A 559 30.37 -23.80 -23.23
C THR A 559 29.27 -23.73 -22.18
N GLU A 560 28.68 -22.55 -21.97
CA GLU A 560 27.57 -22.31 -21.04
C GLU A 560 26.24 -22.08 -21.79
N PHE A 561 25.85 -23.04 -22.63
CA PHE A 561 24.69 -22.94 -23.52
C PHE A 561 23.35 -22.71 -22.78
N GLU A 562 23.23 -23.08 -21.50
CA GLU A 562 22.03 -22.81 -20.69
C GLU A 562 21.86 -21.30 -20.38
N VAL A 563 22.96 -20.60 -20.06
CA VAL A 563 22.96 -19.14 -19.86
C VAL A 563 22.59 -18.43 -21.16
N SER A 564 23.17 -18.88 -22.29
CA SER A 564 22.87 -18.38 -23.63
C SER A 564 21.40 -18.60 -23.99
N THR A 565 20.86 -19.79 -23.70
CA THR A 565 19.44 -20.12 -23.91
C THR A 565 18.54 -19.20 -23.07
N TYR A 566 18.82 -19.07 -21.77
CA TYR A 566 18.07 -18.19 -20.88
C TYR A 566 18.04 -16.75 -21.41
N LEU A 567 19.20 -16.20 -21.80
CA LEU A 567 19.32 -14.87 -22.37
C LEU A 567 18.42 -14.68 -23.60
N ILE A 568 18.46 -15.60 -24.58
CA ILE A 568 17.60 -15.51 -25.78
C ILE A 568 16.12 -15.55 -25.41
N LYS A 569 15.72 -16.48 -24.52
CA LYS A 569 14.31 -16.58 -24.07
C LYS A 569 13.87 -15.32 -23.35
N ARG A 570 14.72 -14.77 -22.48
CA ARG A 570 14.43 -13.57 -21.71
C ARG A 570 14.33 -12.32 -22.59
N MET A 571 15.21 -12.17 -23.58
CA MET A 571 15.11 -11.07 -24.53
C MET A 571 13.82 -11.13 -25.34
N LYS A 572 13.39 -12.33 -25.76
CA LYS A 572 12.11 -12.51 -26.44
C LYS A 572 10.95 -12.09 -25.52
N ASP A 573 10.93 -12.59 -24.29
CA ASP A 573 9.92 -12.24 -23.27
C ASP A 573 9.83 -10.73 -23.00
N LEU A 574 10.99 -10.06 -22.82
CA LEU A 574 11.05 -8.62 -22.65
C LEU A 574 10.63 -7.86 -23.92
N SER A 575 10.93 -8.38 -25.10
CA SER A 575 10.49 -7.76 -26.35
C SER A 575 8.98 -7.82 -26.54
N GLU A 576 8.28 -8.79 -25.94
CA GLU A 576 6.82 -8.89 -25.99
C GLU A 576 6.16 -7.88 -25.03
N SER A 577 6.78 -7.62 -23.88
CA SER A 577 6.23 -6.74 -22.83
C SER A 577 6.68 -5.27 -22.90
N ASP A 578 7.91 -4.96 -23.32
CA ASP A 578 8.46 -3.59 -23.38
C ASP A 578 8.70 -3.12 -24.84
N PRO A 579 7.89 -2.16 -25.34
CA PRO A 579 8.08 -1.57 -26.67
C PRO A 579 9.43 -0.86 -26.88
N LYS A 580 10.01 -0.26 -25.83
CA LYS A 580 11.31 0.43 -25.92
C LYS A 580 12.44 -0.58 -26.08
N PHE A 581 12.39 -1.66 -25.30
CA PHE A 581 13.33 -2.77 -25.43
C PHE A 581 13.20 -3.44 -26.81
N ARG A 582 11.97 -3.69 -27.28
CA ARG A 582 11.70 -4.24 -28.62
C ARG A 582 12.37 -3.43 -29.73
N SER A 583 12.24 -2.10 -29.67
CA SER A 583 12.83 -1.20 -30.65
C SER A 583 14.37 -1.25 -30.63
N SER A 584 14.96 -1.27 -29.43
CA SER A 584 16.41 -1.38 -29.26
C SER A 584 16.96 -2.73 -29.74
N LEU A 585 16.24 -3.82 -29.46
CA LEU A 585 16.59 -5.16 -29.90
C LEU A 585 16.47 -5.29 -31.43
N ALA A 586 15.45 -4.70 -32.05
CA ALA A 586 15.29 -4.68 -33.51
C ALA A 586 16.48 -4.02 -34.22
N VAL A 587 17.03 -2.94 -33.65
CA VAL A 587 18.25 -2.31 -34.17
C VAL A 587 19.45 -3.26 -34.08
N VAL A 588 19.62 -3.95 -32.94
CA VAL A 588 20.71 -4.92 -32.78
C VAL A 588 20.58 -6.10 -33.75
N LEU A 589 19.35 -6.59 -33.96
CA LEU A 589 19.03 -7.70 -34.87
C LEU A 589 18.99 -7.30 -36.36
N SER A 590 19.19 -6.02 -36.68
CA SER A 590 19.38 -5.59 -38.07
C SER A 590 20.74 -6.01 -38.64
N ASP A 591 21.72 -6.27 -37.77
CA ASP A 591 23.03 -6.83 -38.13
C ASP A 591 22.90 -8.33 -38.44
N PRO A 592 23.09 -8.77 -39.70
CA PRO A 592 22.98 -10.19 -40.07
C PRO A 592 24.02 -11.08 -39.36
N MET A 593 25.13 -10.50 -38.89
CA MET A 593 26.13 -11.23 -38.10
C MET A 593 25.56 -11.65 -36.74
N VAL A 594 24.63 -10.87 -36.19
CA VAL A 594 23.97 -11.18 -34.92
C VAL A 594 22.69 -11.99 -35.15
N ASN A 595 21.88 -11.59 -36.14
CA ASN A 595 20.60 -12.23 -36.44
C ASN A 595 20.77 -13.42 -37.41
N ASN A 596 21.13 -14.57 -36.85
CA ASN A 596 21.27 -15.82 -37.60
C ASN A 596 20.73 -17.03 -36.81
N TYR A 597 20.50 -18.12 -37.52
CA TYR A 597 19.98 -19.36 -36.93
C TYR A 597 20.92 -19.95 -35.88
N ASN A 598 22.24 -19.72 -35.96
CA ASN A 598 23.20 -20.23 -34.98
C ASN A 598 23.00 -19.59 -33.60
N LEU A 599 22.68 -18.29 -33.53
CA LEU A 599 22.32 -17.63 -32.28
C LEU A 599 21.01 -18.16 -31.68
N PHE A 600 19.97 -18.33 -32.48
CA PHE A 600 18.64 -18.67 -31.99
C PHE A 600 18.40 -20.17 -31.78
N ALA A 601 19.20 -21.05 -32.41
CA ALA A 601 19.12 -22.50 -32.27
C ALA A 601 19.96 -23.03 -31.09
N GLN A 602 19.74 -22.48 -29.89
CA GLN A 602 20.42 -22.93 -28.68
C GLN A 602 19.91 -24.31 -28.24
N LYS A 603 20.82 -25.16 -27.77
CA LYS A 603 20.51 -26.53 -27.32
C LYS A 603 20.01 -26.64 -25.87
N GLY A 604 20.05 -25.55 -25.10
CA GLY A 604 19.66 -25.55 -23.69
C GLY A 604 18.16 -25.62 -23.47
N LYS A 605 17.77 -25.90 -22.23
CA LYS A 605 16.37 -26.08 -21.80
C LYS A 605 15.87 -24.97 -20.89
N SER A 606 16.72 -24.04 -20.50
CA SER A 606 16.34 -22.87 -19.69
C SER A 606 15.21 -22.09 -20.35
N SER A 607 14.29 -21.56 -19.54
CA SER A 607 13.08 -20.90 -20.02
C SER A 607 12.80 -19.61 -19.27
N ALA A 608 12.26 -18.63 -19.99
CA ALA A 608 11.77 -17.37 -19.43
C ALA A 608 10.49 -17.00 -20.17
N PHE A 609 9.42 -16.72 -19.41
CA PHE A 609 8.13 -16.35 -19.96
C PHE A 609 7.30 -15.57 -18.94
N THR A 610 6.60 -14.55 -19.42
CA THR A 610 5.67 -13.72 -18.67
C THR A 610 4.30 -13.72 -19.34
N GLY A 611 3.25 -13.96 -18.56
CA GLY A 611 1.85 -13.92 -19.00
C GLY A 611 0.98 -13.05 -18.08
N TYR A 612 -0.25 -12.79 -18.52
CA TYR A 612 -1.24 -12.06 -17.72
C TYR A 612 -2.03 -13.02 -16.83
N LEU A 613 -2.10 -12.73 -15.54
CA LEU A 613 -3.01 -13.38 -14.58
C LEU A 613 -4.39 -12.75 -14.63
N ALA A 614 -4.45 -11.43 -14.71
CA ALA A 614 -5.68 -10.66 -14.77
C ALA A 614 -5.40 -9.29 -15.41
N GLU A 615 -6.31 -8.84 -16.26
CA GLU A 615 -6.28 -7.50 -16.83
C GLU A 615 -7.53 -6.76 -16.37
N THR A 616 -7.34 -5.64 -15.69
CA THR A 616 -8.43 -4.74 -15.28
C THR A 616 -8.18 -3.35 -15.83
N SER A 617 -9.21 -2.50 -15.87
CA SER A 617 -9.08 -1.12 -16.34
C SER A 617 -8.08 -0.28 -15.54
N SER A 618 -7.80 -0.69 -14.29
CA SER A 618 -6.94 0.04 -13.35
C SER A 618 -5.60 -0.62 -13.06
N ALA A 619 -5.51 -1.95 -13.14
CA ALA A 619 -4.29 -2.67 -12.84
C ALA A 619 -4.19 -3.97 -13.63
N ASN A 620 -2.98 -4.29 -14.08
CA ASN A 620 -2.65 -5.54 -14.75
C ASN A 620 -1.86 -6.41 -13.77
N CYS A 621 -2.27 -7.65 -13.60
CA CYS A 621 -1.54 -8.65 -12.83
C CYS A 621 -0.84 -9.58 -13.81
N THR A 622 0.46 -9.78 -13.66
CA THR A 622 1.26 -10.69 -14.51
C THR A 622 1.93 -11.76 -13.67
N TYR A 623 2.15 -12.92 -14.26
CA TYR A 623 3.02 -13.96 -13.71
C TYR A 623 4.20 -14.20 -14.64
N GLY A 624 5.41 -14.25 -14.08
CA GLY A 624 6.63 -14.66 -14.78
C GLY A 624 7.12 -15.98 -14.24
N LEU A 625 7.60 -16.86 -15.12
CA LEU A 625 8.33 -18.08 -14.76
C LEU A 625 9.72 -18.01 -15.41
N TYR A 626 10.74 -18.05 -14.56
CA TYR A 626 12.14 -17.99 -14.95
C TYR A 626 12.86 -19.22 -14.44
N GLN A 627 13.32 -20.07 -15.33
CA GLN A 627 13.96 -21.34 -15.00
C GLN A 627 15.35 -21.41 -15.62
N GLU A 628 16.33 -21.63 -14.75
CA GLU A 628 17.72 -21.95 -15.07
C GLU A 628 17.93 -23.45 -14.91
N ASN A 629 18.46 -24.07 -15.96
CA ASN A 629 18.85 -25.48 -15.94
C ASN A 629 20.37 -25.62 -15.93
N THR A 630 20.81 -26.76 -15.44
CA THR A 630 22.19 -27.23 -15.46
C THR A 630 22.51 -27.82 -16.83
N LYS A 631 23.78 -28.13 -17.11
CA LYS A 631 24.20 -28.69 -18.41
C LYS A 631 23.58 -30.05 -18.70
N SER A 632 23.27 -30.85 -17.68
CA SER A 632 22.52 -32.12 -17.81
C SER A 632 21.02 -31.91 -18.06
N GLY A 633 20.56 -30.65 -17.97
CA GLY A 633 19.16 -30.27 -18.16
C GLY A 633 18.29 -30.52 -16.93
N VAL A 634 18.90 -30.68 -15.75
CA VAL A 634 18.21 -30.67 -14.45
C VAL A 634 17.96 -29.21 -14.05
N MET A 635 16.87 -28.94 -13.33
CA MET A 635 16.56 -27.59 -12.84
C MET A 635 17.55 -27.19 -11.75
N LYS A 636 18.32 -26.10 -11.98
CA LYS A 636 19.19 -25.48 -10.97
C LYS A 636 18.40 -24.48 -10.13
N LYS A 637 17.68 -23.58 -10.80
CA LYS A 637 16.85 -22.56 -10.15
C LYS A 637 15.57 -22.32 -10.93
N SER A 638 14.50 -22.06 -10.21
CA SER A 638 13.23 -21.63 -10.78
C SER A 638 12.67 -20.51 -9.92
N ALA A 639 12.21 -19.44 -10.56
CA ALA A 639 11.56 -18.31 -9.90
C ALA A 639 10.22 -18.03 -10.58
N MET A 640 9.15 -18.09 -9.80
CA MET A 640 7.84 -17.59 -10.17
C MET A 640 7.64 -16.21 -9.55
N VAL A 641 7.37 -15.21 -10.37
CA VAL A 641 7.18 -13.82 -9.92
C VAL A 641 5.76 -13.37 -10.27
N VAL A 642 5.00 -12.92 -9.29
CA VAL A 642 3.68 -12.32 -9.48
C VAL A 642 3.79 -10.81 -9.27
N ASN A 643 3.50 -10.05 -10.32
CA ASN A 643 3.55 -8.59 -10.30
C ASN A 643 2.16 -8.00 -10.46
N VAL A 644 1.94 -6.84 -9.82
CA VAL A 644 0.83 -5.95 -10.14
C VAL A 644 1.39 -4.65 -10.69
N LEU A 645 0.86 -4.26 -11.85
CA LEU A 645 1.24 -3.07 -12.58
C LEU A 645 0.06 -2.12 -12.62
N ASN A 646 0.29 -0.87 -12.22
CA ASN A 646 -0.61 0.26 -12.45
C ASN A 646 0.19 1.41 -13.09
N LYS A 647 -0.47 2.45 -13.57
CA LYS A 647 0.14 3.66 -14.16
C LYS A 647 1.22 4.29 -13.28
N GLN A 648 1.10 4.14 -11.96
CA GLN A 648 2.03 4.74 -10.99
C GLN A 648 3.25 3.87 -10.67
N ALA A 649 3.09 2.54 -10.61
CA ALA A 649 4.12 1.64 -10.09
C ALA A 649 3.93 0.20 -10.57
N THR A 650 5.04 -0.55 -10.57
CA THR A 650 5.06 -2.02 -10.64
C THR A 650 5.51 -2.55 -9.28
N GLN A 651 4.69 -3.39 -8.65
CA GLN A 651 4.98 -3.99 -7.36
C GLN A 651 5.01 -5.52 -7.51
N PRO A 652 6.15 -6.19 -7.26
CA PRO A 652 6.16 -7.64 -7.08
C PRO A 652 5.42 -7.97 -5.78
N LEU A 653 4.36 -8.76 -5.88
CA LEU A 653 3.59 -9.24 -4.72
C LEU A 653 4.28 -10.42 -4.07
N LEU A 654 4.66 -11.39 -4.90
CA LEU A 654 5.22 -12.67 -4.45
C LEU A 654 6.25 -13.13 -5.47
N THR A 655 7.44 -13.46 -4.97
CA THR A 655 8.46 -14.21 -5.70
C THR A 655 8.70 -15.49 -4.95
N PHE A 656 8.36 -16.59 -5.60
CA PHE A 656 8.58 -17.94 -5.11
C PHE A 656 9.75 -18.54 -5.89
N GLY A 657 10.85 -18.82 -5.20
CA GLY A 657 12.07 -19.35 -5.79
C GLY A 657 12.38 -20.74 -5.26
N ILE A 658 12.63 -21.71 -6.13
CA ILE A 658 13.23 -23.00 -5.78
C ILE A 658 14.65 -23.01 -6.30
N TYR A 659 15.58 -23.49 -5.48
CA TYR A 659 16.95 -23.76 -5.90
C TYR A 659 17.34 -25.18 -5.55
N ALA A 660 18.17 -25.75 -6.40
CA ALA A 660 18.73 -27.08 -6.28
C ALA A 660 20.18 -27.05 -6.81
N ASP A 661 21.09 -27.65 -6.07
CA ASP A 661 22.50 -27.78 -6.47
C ASP A 661 22.96 -29.22 -6.20
N GLY A 662 23.86 -29.75 -7.03
CA GLY A 662 24.41 -31.10 -6.88
C GLY A 662 23.40 -32.25 -7.07
N ILE A 663 22.20 -31.99 -7.59
CA ILE A 663 21.18 -33.03 -7.85
C ILE A 663 21.58 -33.92 -9.05
N GLU A 664 22.45 -33.45 -9.93
CA GLU A 664 22.93 -34.21 -11.09
C GLU A 664 23.61 -35.52 -10.69
N ALA A 665 24.31 -35.52 -9.56
CA ALA A 665 24.94 -36.71 -8.98
C ALA A 665 23.92 -37.81 -8.66
N LEU A 666 22.66 -37.46 -8.39
CA LEU A 666 21.57 -38.41 -8.09
C LEU A 666 20.96 -39.02 -9.36
N VAL A 667 20.98 -38.27 -10.46
CA VAL A 667 20.40 -38.70 -11.74
C VAL A 667 21.40 -39.55 -12.56
N GLY A 668 22.63 -39.71 -12.05
CA GLY A 668 23.64 -40.60 -12.62
C GLY A 668 24.42 -40.01 -13.79
N ASP A 669 24.45 -38.68 -13.92
CA ASP A 669 25.06 -37.96 -15.04
C ASP A 669 26.11 -36.94 -14.57
N ALA A 670 26.78 -37.21 -13.44
CA ALA A 670 27.89 -36.40 -12.98
C ALA A 670 29.00 -36.43 -14.05
N ALA A 671 29.29 -35.29 -14.67
CA ALA A 671 30.42 -35.18 -15.58
C ALA A 671 31.72 -35.50 -14.82
N GLU A 672 32.53 -36.42 -15.36
CA GLU A 672 33.85 -36.72 -14.80
C GLU A 672 34.71 -35.44 -14.74
N GLY A 673 34.90 -34.88 -13.55
CA GLY A 673 35.78 -33.73 -13.31
C GLY A 673 35.18 -32.53 -12.57
N GLU A 674 33.88 -32.48 -12.29
CA GLU A 674 33.31 -31.48 -11.36
C GLU A 674 33.47 -31.98 -9.91
N GLU A 675 34.10 -31.18 -9.03
CA GLU A 675 34.12 -31.46 -7.59
C GLU A 675 32.66 -31.63 -7.13
N SER A 676 32.35 -32.78 -6.53
CA SER A 676 30.98 -33.11 -6.14
C SER A 676 30.47 -32.11 -5.10
N THR A 677 29.71 -31.11 -5.54
CA THR A 677 28.95 -30.24 -4.65
C THR A 677 27.93 -31.11 -3.91
N GLU A 678 27.79 -30.89 -2.60
CA GLU A 678 26.80 -31.63 -1.83
C GLU A 678 25.40 -31.31 -2.36
N ALA A 679 24.60 -32.36 -2.60
CA ALA A 679 23.24 -32.20 -3.09
C ALA A 679 22.41 -31.39 -2.10
N THR A 680 21.90 -30.23 -2.52
CA THR A 680 21.09 -29.33 -1.71
C THR A 680 19.86 -28.89 -2.48
N ALA A 681 18.76 -28.68 -1.76
CA ALA A 681 17.60 -28.00 -2.32
C ALA A 681 16.91 -27.15 -1.26
N GLY A 682 16.32 -26.05 -1.70
CA GLY A 682 15.58 -25.19 -0.81
C GLY A 682 14.65 -24.23 -1.53
N LEU A 683 13.98 -23.44 -0.70
CA LEU A 683 12.99 -22.45 -1.06
C LEU A 683 13.45 -21.07 -0.63
N SER A 684 13.28 -20.10 -1.52
CA SER A 684 13.37 -18.68 -1.20
C SER A 684 12.03 -18.02 -1.46
N LEU A 685 11.53 -17.28 -0.49
CA LEU A 685 10.28 -16.53 -0.60
C LEU A 685 10.56 -15.06 -0.41
N THR A 686 10.15 -14.25 -1.39
CA THR A 686 10.13 -12.79 -1.26
C THR A 686 8.70 -12.32 -1.42
N MET A 687 8.18 -11.55 -0.47
CA MET A 687 6.82 -11.03 -0.51
C MET A 687 6.87 -9.52 -0.36
N MET A 688 6.24 -8.78 -1.27
CA MET A 688 6.29 -7.31 -1.34
C MET A 688 7.73 -6.76 -1.22
N ASP A 689 8.66 -7.36 -1.95
CA ASP A 689 10.11 -7.11 -1.94
C ASP A 689 10.87 -7.45 -0.65
N VAL A 690 10.20 -7.89 0.41
CA VAL A 690 10.82 -8.38 1.63
C VAL A 690 11.26 -9.83 1.41
N LEU A 691 12.57 -10.08 1.44
CA LEU A 691 13.12 -11.44 1.44
C LEU A 691 12.90 -12.02 2.84
N LEU A 692 12.23 -13.16 2.88
CA LEU A 692 12.09 -13.98 4.07
C LEU A 692 13.29 -14.93 4.17
N ARG A 693 13.50 -15.50 5.36
CA ARG A 693 14.52 -16.54 5.58
C ARG A 693 14.31 -17.68 4.59
N PRO A 694 15.32 -18.04 3.76
CA PRO A 694 15.23 -19.20 2.90
C PRO A 694 15.10 -20.48 3.73
N VAL A 695 14.31 -21.43 3.25
CA VAL A 695 14.11 -22.73 3.90
C VAL A 695 14.85 -23.78 3.11
N GLU A 696 15.84 -24.42 3.73
CA GLU A 696 16.54 -25.55 3.13
C GLU A 696 15.71 -26.83 3.38
N PHE A 697 15.41 -27.58 2.32
CA PHE A 697 14.68 -28.85 2.44
C PHE A 697 15.59 -29.99 2.86
N PHE A 698 16.79 -30.03 2.28
CA PHE A 698 17.83 -30.98 2.62
C PHE A 698 19.21 -30.48 2.19
N ARG A 699 20.22 -31.02 2.85
CA ARG A 699 21.63 -30.93 2.46
C ARG A 699 22.28 -32.30 2.58
N GLY A 700 23.08 -32.65 1.58
CA GLY A 700 23.74 -33.93 1.46
C GLY A 700 22.79 -35.09 1.19
N MET A 701 23.37 -36.25 0.90
CA MET A 701 22.62 -37.47 0.55
C MET A 701 21.77 -37.99 1.72
N SER A 702 22.27 -37.91 2.96
CA SER A 702 21.54 -38.34 4.16
C SER A 702 20.30 -37.47 4.41
N GLY A 703 20.43 -36.15 4.25
CA GLY A 703 19.33 -35.20 4.35
C GLY A 703 18.27 -35.47 3.28
N LEU A 704 18.69 -35.71 2.04
CA LEU A 704 17.77 -36.04 0.94
C LEU A 704 16.97 -37.31 1.25
N MET A 705 17.64 -38.40 1.62
CA MET A 705 16.95 -39.65 1.92
C MET A 705 15.94 -39.46 3.06
N THR A 706 16.32 -38.70 4.08
CA THR A 706 15.42 -38.34 5.19
C THR A 706 14.21 -37.53 4.69
N ALA A 707 14.43 -36.55 3.82
CA ALA A 707 13.37 -35.72 3.24
C ALA A 707 12.43 -36.53 2.33
N VAL A 708 12.94 -37.50 1.56
CA VAL A 708 12.12 -38.39 0.72
C VAL A 708 11.26 -39.32 1.57
N TRP A 709 11.80 -39.89 2.64
CA TRP A 709 11.04 -40.77 3.54
C TRP A 709 10.02 -40.02 4.39
N ASN A 710 10.30 -38.78 4.75
CA ASN A 710 9.40 -37.89 5.50
C ASN A 710 8.55 -36.99 4.59
N ALA A 711 8.58 -37.20 3.26
CA ALA A 711 7.83 -36.39 2.32
C ALA A 711 6.33 -36.50 2.64
N PRO A 712 5.64 -35.38 2.89
CA PRO A 712 4.27 -35.45 3.37
C PRO A 712 3.35 -35.89 2.23
N SER A 713 2.59 -36.95 2.50
CA SER A 713 1.54 -37.44 1.60
C SER A 713 0.33 -36.49 1.55
N GLU A 714 0.14 -35.69 2.60
CA GLU A 714 -0.90 -34.67 2.72
C GLU A 714 -0.30 -33.25 2.63
N PRO A 715 -1.09 -32.22 2.28
CA PRO A 715 -0.61 -30.84 2.21
C PRO A 715 -0.14 -30.35 3.58
N VAL A 716 1.11 -29.89 3.66
CA VAL A 716 1.67 -29.25 4.85
C VAL A 716 1.87 -27.76 4.57
N SER A 717 1.39 -26.92 5.47
CA SER A 717 1.49 -25.47 5.33
C SER A 717 2.90 -24.99 5.65
N ALA A 718 3.53 -24.33 4.68
CA ALA A 718 4.85 -23.73 4.80
C ALA A 718 4.81 -22.28 5.31
N LEU A 719 3.75 -21.54 4.94
CA LEU A 719 3.52 -20.18 5.42
C LEU A 719 2.02 -19.93 5.55
N GLN A 720 1.57 -19.54 6.73
CA GLN A 720 0.19 -19.16 6.98
C GLN A 720 0.14 -17.85 7.74
N GLY A 721 -0.76 -16.94 7.38
CA GLY A 721 -0.85 -15.67 8.10
C GLY A 721 -1.82 -14.64 7.60
N ASN A 722 -2.19 -13.72 8.50
CA ASN A 722 -2.92 -12.50 8.19
C ASN A 722 -1.97 -11.29 8.19
N LEU A 723 -2.00 -10.52 7.11
CA LEU A 723 -1.12 -9.38 6.88
C LEU A 723 -1.92 -8.13 6.55
N LEU A 724 -1.64 -7.04 7.26
CA LEU A 724 -2.20 -5.73 6.95
C LEU A 724 -1.50 -5.16 5.70
N LEU A 725 -2.24 -5.11 4.59
CA LEU A 725 -1.77 -4.57 3.31
C LEU A 725 -2.13 -3.11 3.13
N GLN A 726 -3.37 -2.70 3.43
CA GLN A 726 -3.80 -1.31 3.29
C GLN A 726 -4.08 -0.74 4.67
N ASP A 727 -3.58 0.45 4.91
CA ASP A 727 -3.71 1.12 6.19
C ASP A 727 -3.66 2.62 5.97
N TYR A 728 -4.81 3.26 6.13
CA TYR A 728 -5.00 4.68 5.94
C TYR A 728 -5.97 5.17 7.00
N SER A 729 -5.58 6.23 7.71
CA SER A 729 -6.43 6.92 8.68
C SER A 729 -6.10 8.39 8.65
N HIS A 730 -7.03 9.20 8.14
CA HIS A 730 -6.91 10.65 8.08
C HIS A 730 -8.22 11.31 8.50
N LYS A 731 -8.12 12.50 9.10
CA LYS A 731 -9.26 13.33 9.48
C LYS A 731 -9.39 14.47 8.50
N ILE A 732 -10.42 14.40 7.67
CA ILE A 732 -10.65 15.39 6.60
C ILE A 732 -11.52 16.51 7.17
N HIS A 733 -11.01 17.73 7.10
CA HIS A 733 -11.73 18.93 7.52
C HIS A 733 -12.54 19.49 6.35
N LEU A 734 -13.87 19.50 6.53
CA LEU A 734 -14.77 20.14 5.59
C LEU A 734 -14.77 21.66 5.80
N SER A 735 -15.09 22.42 4.74
CA SER A 735 -15.17 23.88 4.82
C SER A 735 -16.23 24.41 5.80
N ASN A 736 -17.21 23.57 6.15
CA ASN A 736 -18.26 23.87 7.12
C ASN A 736 -17.89 23.55 8.58
N GLY A 737 -16.65 23.17 8.85
CA GLY A 737 -16.17 22.87 10.20
C GLY A 737 -16.25 21.41 10.61
N LEU A 738 -17.05 20.60 9.93
CA LEU A 738 -17.21 19.19 10.29
C LEU A 738 -15.98 18.38 9.89
N ILE A 739 -15.69 17.36 10.69
CA ILE A 739 -14.56 16.46 10.47
C ILE A 739 -15.12 15.12 9.99
N VAL A 740 -14.56 14.63 8.88
CA VAL A 740 -14.88 13.34 8.30
C VAL A 740 -13.71 12.41 8.60
N ASP A 741 -13.97 11.32 9.29
CA ASP A 741 -13.00 10.25 9.49
C ASP A 741 -12.93 9.42 8.21
N ALA A 742 -11.77 9.46 7.55
CA ALA A 742 -11.47 8.63 6.39
C ALA A 742 -10.54 7.50 6.82
N SER A 743 -11.06 6.26 6.78
CA SER A 743 -10.29 5.08 7.12
C SER A 743 -10.32 4.04 6.01
N VAL A 744 -9.20 3.40 5.71
CA VAL A 744 -9.13 2.25 4.80
C VAL A 744 -8.21 1.21 5.42
N LEU A 745 -8.75 0.01 5.63
CA LEU A 745 -8.01 -1.15 6.10
C LEU A 745 -8.13 -2.27 5.08
N GLY A 746 -7.02 -2.92 4.78
CA GLY A 746 -6.98 -4.04 3.84
C GLY A 746 -6.10 -5.15 4.35
N VAL A 747 -6.61 -6.37 4.40
CA VAL A 747 -5.92 -7.53 4.95
C VAL A 747 -5.86 -8.63 3.91
N ALA A 748 -4.66 -9.18 3.72
CA ALA A 748 -4.47 -10.43 3.01
C ALA A 748 -4.28 -11.56 4.02
N SER A 749 -5.16 -12.55 3.95
CA SER A 749 -4.99 -13.84 4.59
C SER A 749 -4.37 -14.80 3.59
N ILE A 750 -3.24 -15.41 3.90
CA ILE A 750 -2.47 -16.25 2.96
C ILE A 750 -2.20 -17.60 3.62
N ASP A 751 -2.31 -18.66 2.82
CA ASP A 751 -1.85 -20.00 3.15
C ASP A 751 -1.12 -20.60 1.95
N LEU A 752 0.16 -20.88 2.14
CA LEU A 752 1.02 -21.57 1.20
C LEU A 752 1.27 -22.97 1.75
N SER A 753 0.69 -23.97 1.10
CA SER A 753 0.87 -25.37 1.45
C SER A 753 1.47 -26.16 0.30
N GLY A 754 2.16 -27.25 0.64
CA GLY A 754 2.82 -28.10 -0.33
C GLY A 754 2.65 -29.58 0.00
N LYS A 755 2.53 -30.40 -1.04
CA LYS A 755 2.66 -31.86 -0.95
C LYS A 755 3.58 -32.36 -2.04
N ILE A 756 4.34 -33.40 -1.72
CA ILE A 756 5.29 -34.02 -2.65
C ILE A 756 5.14 -35.53 -2.51
N SER A 757 4.91 -36.20 -3.63
CA SER A 757 5.01 -37.65 -3.73
C SER A 757 6.12 -38.02 -4.70
N ILE A 758 7.03 -38.89 -4.25
CA ILE A 758 8.15 -39.39 -5.04
C ILE A 758 8.04 -40.92 -5.06
N SER A 759 8.08 -41.51 -6.26
CA SER A 759 8.20 -42.95 -6.41
C SER A 759 9.51 -43.28 -7.12
N LEU A 760 10.45 -43.83 -6.37
CA LEU A 760 11.72 -44.33 -6.91
C LEU A 760 11.51 -45.56 -7.81
N TRP A 761 10.48 -46.37 -7.54
CA TRP A 761 10.16 -47.57 -8.33
C TRP A 761 9.62 -47.21 -9.72
N TYR A 762 8.64 -46.30 -9.77
CA TYR A 762 8.07 -45.80 -11.03
C TYR A 762 8.88 -44.67 -11.67
N LYS A 763 9.97 -44.26 -11.02
CA LYS A 763 10.86 -43.16 -11.45
C LYS A 763 10.10 -41.88 -11.80
N ASN A 764 9.12 -41.54 -10.96
CA ASN A 764 8.31 -40.35 -11.14
C ASN A 764 8.17 -39.54 -9.84
N SER A 765 7.86 -38.26 -9.99
CA SER A 765 7.55 -37.37 -8.89
C SER A 765 6.36 -36.49 -9.27
N HIS A 766 5.49 -36.27 -8.30
CA HIS A 766 4.35 -35.38 -8.39
C HIS A 766 4.39 -34.42 -7.20
N SER A 767 4.43 -33.13 -7.49
CA SER A 767 4.41 -32.07 -6.48
C SER A 767 3.24 -31.13 -6.76
N VAL A 768 2.55 -30.74 -5.70
CA VAL A 768 1.52 -29.70 -5.75
C VAL A 768 1.80 -28.68 -4.67
N ILE A 769 1.95 -27.43 -5.10
CA ILE A 769 2.05 -26.27 -4.22
C ILE A 769 0.77 -25.47 -4.39
N THR A 770 0.00 -25.34 -3.32
CA THR A 770 -1.25 -24.60 -3.29
C THR A 770 -1.02 -23.29 -2.57
N ASN A 771 -1.27 -22.18 -3.27
CA ASN A 771 -1.33 -20.85 -2.70
C ASN A 771 -2.79 -20.42 -2.65
N SER A 772 -3.36 -20.39 -1.45
CA SER A 772 -4.68 -19.84 -1.19
C SER A 772 -4.57 -18.51 -0.48
N GLY A 773 -5.46 -17.58 -0.84
CA GLY A 773 -5.52 -16.31 -0.15
C GLY A 773 -6.89 -15.66 -0.22
N ALA A 774 -7.21 -14.93 0.84
CA ALA A 774 -8.36 -14.04 0.88
C ALA A 774 -7.88 -12.60 1.04
N LEU A 775 -8.52 -11.69 0.34
CA LEU A 775 -8.31 -10.25 0.48
C LEU A 775 -9.62 -9.60 0.91
N VAL A 776 -9.57 -8.95 2.06
CA VAL A 776 -10.68 -8.15 2.60
C VAL A 776 -10.20 -6.72 2.71
N VAL A 777 -10.87 -5.79 2.03
CA VAL A 777 -10.63 -4.36 2.20
C VAL A 777 -11.93 -3.72 2.64
N GLU A 778 -11.86 -2.90 3.68
CA GLU A 778 -12.95 -2.12 4.23
C GLU A 778 -12.49 -0.67 4.31
N GLY A 779 -13.27 0.24 3.74
CA GLY A 779 -13.05 1.67 3.89
C GLY A 779 -14.31 2.41 4.26
N SER A 780 -14.13 3.58 4.87
CA SER A 780 -15.21 4.44 5.30
C SER A 780 -14.84 5.91 5.18
N LEU A 781 -15.83 6.73 4.83
CA LEU A 781 -15.84 8.17 5.08
C LEU A 781 -17.09 8.43 5.89
N GLN A 782 -16.92 8.80 7.15
CA GLN A 782 -18.05 9.03 8.04
C GLN A 782 -17.79 10.25 8.93
N ILE A 783 -18.86 11.00 9.19
CA ILE A 783 -18.90 11.95 10.30
C ILE A 783 -19.44 11.17 11.48
N ASP A 784 -18.66 11.07 12.55
CA ASP A 784 -19.04 10.43 13.79
C ASP A 784 -19.13 11.49 14.90
N SER A 785 -20.34 11.98 15.16
CA SER A 785 -20.63 12.94 16.21
C SER A 785 -21.84 12.47 17.03
N GLU A 786 -21.98 12.92 18.29
CA GLU A 786 -23.12 12.57 19.14
C GLU A 786 -24.44 13.02 18.52
N GLU A 787 -24.44 14.20 17.88
CA GLU A 787 -25.61 14.79 17.26
C GLU A 787 -25.95 14.18 15.89
N LEU A 788 -24.97 13.59 15.20
CA LEU A 788 -25.11 13.22 13.80
C LEU A 788 -24.09 12.16 13.39
N LYS A 789 -24.59 11.06 12.81
CA LYS A 789 -23.78 10.03 12.16
C LYS A 789 -24.21 9.86 10.72
N SER A 790 -23.34 10.16 9.78
CA SER A 790 -23.61 9.95 8.36
C SER A 790 -22.33 9.61 7.62
N GLY A 791 -22.42 8.72 6.64
CA GLY A 791 -21.25 8.33 5.88
C GLY A 791 -21.51 7.26 4.84
N ILE A 792 -20.42 6.87 4.21
CA ILE A 792 -20.33 5.78 3.26
C ILE A 792 -19.27 4.79 3.76
N ARG A 793 -19.63 3.51 3.73
CA ARG A 793 -18.76 2.37 3.96
C ARG A 793 -18.73 1.57 2.68
N PHE A 794 -17.54 1.14 2.29
CA PHE A 794 -17.37 0.25 1.17
C PHE A 794 -16.47 -0.91 1.59
N SER A 795 -16.78 -2.10 1.09
CA SER A 795 -15.95 -3.27 1.30
C SER A 795 -15.81 -4.07 0.02
N THR A 796 -14.70 -4.78 -0.07
CA THR A 796 -14.43 -5.76 -1.11
C THR A 796 -13.84 -7.00 -0.49
N GLU A 797 -14.37 -8.12 -0.91
CA GLU A 797 -14.04 -9.44 -0.40
C GLU A 797 -13.70 -10.30 -1.60
N SER A 798 -12.56 -10.98 -1.58
CA SER A 798 -12.14 -11.84 -2.68
C SER A 798 -11.37 -13.03 -2.16
N GLU A 799 -11.64 -14.21 -2.71
CA GLU A 799 -10.86 -15.42 -2.44
C GLU A 799 -10.23 -15.92 -3.73
N ALA A 800 -8.94 -16.22 -3.65
CA ALA A 800 -8.16 -16.72 -4.77
C ALA A 800 -7.41 -17.99 -4.36
N PHE A 801 -7.31 -18.90 -5.32
CA PHE A 801 -6.63 -20.17 -5.18
C PHE A 801 -5.76 -20.37 -6.42
N ILE A 802 -4.51 -20.77 -6.24
CA ILE A 802 -3.59 -21.09 -7.33
C ILE A 802 -2.89 -22.40 -6.97
N ASP A 803 -3.10 -23.42 -7.79
CA ASP A 803 -2.39 -24.68 -7.69
C ASP A 803 -1.28 -24.73 -8.73
N PHE A 804 -0.04 -24.90 -8.26
CA PHE A 804 1.11 -25.18 -9.08
C PHE A 804 1.46 -26.66 -8.97
N GLN A 805 1.22 -27.39 -10.05
CA GLN A 805 1.48 -28.82 -10.15
C GLN A 805 2.74 -29.04 -11.01
N THR A 806 3.67 -29.83 -10.49
CA THR A 806 4.88 -30.25 -11.19
C THR A 806 4.88 -31.77 -11.27
N ASP A 807 4.88 -32.29 -12.50
CA ASP A 807 5.00 -33.71 -12.79
C ASP A 807 6.36 -33.96 -13.45
N VAL A 808 7.16 -34.84 -12.84
CA VAL A 808 8.49 -35.21 -13.31
C VAL A 808 8.53 -36.71 -13.59
N ASP A 809 8.92 -37.09 -14.80
CA ASP A 809 9.24 -38.46 -15.19
C ASP A 809 10.75 -38.52 -15.50
N PHE A 810 11.49 -39.19 -14.62
CA PHE A 810 12.94 -39.37 -14.71
C PHE A 810 13.32 -40.82 -15.07
N ALA A 811 12.43 -41.55 -15.75
CA ALA A 811 12.72 -42.89 -16.24
C ALA A 811 13.73 -42.91 -17.41
N GLU A 812 13.72 -41.87 -18.25
CA GLU A 812 14.58 -41.70 -19.43
C GLU A 812 15.24 -40.32 -19.42
N MET A 813 16.49 -40.24 -19.87
CA MET A 813 17.16 -38.97 -20.14
C MET A 813 16.85 -38.52 -21.58
N PRO A 814 16.51 -37.24 -21.81
CA PRO A 814 16.37 -36.16 -20.82
C PRO A 814 15.09 -36.28 -19.96
N VAL A 815 15.21 -35.89 -18.68
CA VAL A 815 14.07 -35.85 -17.74
C VAL A 815 12.89 -35.09 -18.35
N LYS A 816 11.70 -35.70 -18.31
CA LYS A 816 10.46 -35.10 -18.82
C LYS A 816 9.79 -34.38 -17.66
N MET A 817 9.62 -33.07 -17.81
CA MET A 817 9.00 -32.23 -16.79
C MET A 817 7.80 -31.48 -17.37
N CYS A 818 6.68 -31.53 -16.67
CA CYS A 818 5.47 -30.79 -16.99
C CYS A 818 5.09 -29.89 -15.82
N LEU A 819 5.00 -28.59 -16.10
CA LEU A 819 4.53 -27.58 -15.15
C LEU A 819 3.11 -27.20 -15.53
N GLN A 820 2.20 -27.20 -14.54
CA GLN A 820 0.81 -26.82 -14.72
C GLN A 820 0.42 -25.81 -13.64
N MET A 821 -0.19 -24.71 -14.05
CA MET A 821 -0.79 -23.73 -13.14
C MET A 821 -2.29 -23.78 -13.36
N LYS A 822 -3.03 -24.10 -12.30
CA LYS A 822 -4.48 -24.16 -12.29
C LYS A 822 -5.01 -23.04 -11.42
N ARG A 823 -5.92 -22.25 -11.97
CA ARG A 823 -6.61 -21.15 -11.29
C ARG A 823 -8.12 -21.44 -11.30
N PRO A 824 -8.71 -21.86 -10.18
CA PRO A 824 -10.16 -21.88 -10.01
C PRO A 824 -10.78 -20.48 -10.19
N PRO A 825 -12.11 -20.38 -10.38
CA PRO A 825 -12.76 -19.10 -10.58
C PRO A 825 -12.65 -18.26 -9.29
N ILE A 826 -12.32 -16.99 -9.45
CA ILE A 826 -12.20 -16.04 -8.34
C ILE A 826 -13.57 -15.40 -8.12
N SER A 827 -14.12 -15.53 -6.92
CA SER A 827 -15.31 -14.78 -6.49
C SER A 827 -14.86 -13.46 -5.88
N SER A 828 -15.48 -12.36 -6.33
CA SER A 828 -15.27 -11.05 -5.75
C SER A 828 -16.63 -10.42 -5.43
N ARG A 829 -16.82 -9.99 -4.18
CA ARG A 829 -18.02 -9.30 -3.72
C ARG A 829 -17.64 -7.90 -3.32
N ASN A 830 -18.31 -6.92 -3.90
CA ASN A 830 -18.20 -5.52 -3.50
C ASN A 830 -19.50 -5.10 -2.83
N SER A 831 -19.40 -4.48 -1.66
CA SER A 831 -20.54 -3.92 -0.94
C SER A 831 -20.29 -2.44 -0.70
N VAL A 832 -21.34 -1.64 -0.89
CA VAL A 832 -21.35 -0.23 -0.53
C VAL A 832 -22.57 0.02 0.34
N GLU A 833 -22.32 0.38 1.58
CA GLU A 833 -23.34 0.78 2.55
C GLU A 833 -23.27 2.30 2.71
N LYS A 834 -24.40 2.97 2.54
CA LYS A 834 -24.54 4.40 2.80
C LYS A 834 -25.58 4.58 3.88
N PHE A 835 -25.26 5.36 4.91
CA PHE A 835 -26.13 5.46 6.08
C PHE A 835 -26.25 6.89 6.60
N GLU A 836 -27.40 7.13 7.22
CA GLU A 836 -27.70 8.34 7.96
C GLU A 836 -28.44 7.96 9.24
N LYS A 837 -27.89 8.38 10.38
CA LYS A 837 -28.44 8.17 11.71
C LYS A 837 -28.36 9.48 12.48
N THR A 838 -29.51 9.97 12.90
CA THR A 838 -29.64 11.15 13.76
C THR A 838 -30.48 10.78 14.97
N PRO A 839 -30.04 11.06 16.21
CA PRO A 839 -30.91 10.91 17.38
C PRO A 839 -32.10 11.89 17.36
N LEU A 840 -31.97 12.98 16.61
CA LEU A 840 -32.98 14.04 16.48
C LEU A 840 -34.10 13.70 15.47
N CYS A 841 -33.90 12.72 14.59
CA CYS A 841 -34.89 12.32 13.60
C CYS A 841 -34.99 10.78 13.49
N VAL A 842 -36.19 10.23 13.65
CA VAL A 842 -36.51 8.81 13.43
C VAL A 842 -37.28 8.72 12.09
N PRO A 843 -37.00 7.76 11.17
CA PRO A 843 -36.26 6.51 11.33
C PRO A 843 -34.87 6.47 10.66
N GLN A 844 -34.00 5.61 11.20
CA GLN A 844 -32.67 5.29 10.65
C GLN A 844 -32.78 4.85 9.18
N TRP A 845 -31.93 5.42 8.32
CA TRP A 845 -31.91 5.07 6.91
C TRP A 845 -30.54 4.49 6.53
N THR A 846 -30.59 3.27 6.01
CA THR A 846 -29.44 2.54 5.47
C THR A 846 -29.80 2.10 4.06
N LEU A 847 -28.94 2.47 3.10
CA LEU A 847 -28.98 1.97 1.74
C LEU A 847 -27.75 1.09 1.53
N THR A 848 -27.99 -0.20 1.32
CA THR A 848 -26.92 -1.16 1.02
C THR A 848 -27.07 -1.61 -0.43
N ASN A 849 -26.03 -1.35 -1.22
CA ASN A 849 -25.90 -1.87 -2.57
C ASN A 849 -24.82 -2.96 -2.56
N GLU A 850 -25.18 -4.16 -3.02
CA GLU A 850 -24.23 -5.25 -3.16
C GLU A 850 -24.11 -5.68 -4.62
N ALA A 851 -22.87 -5.84 -5.07
CA ALA A 851 -22.56 -6.36 -6.39
C ALA A 851 -21.62 -7.56 -6.25
N GLN A 852 -22.02 -8.69 -6.82
CA GLN A 852 -21.20 -9.90 -6.87
C GLN A 852 -20.73 -10.15 -8.30
N LYS A 853 -19.43 -10.32 -8.49
CA LYS A 853 -18.82 -10.66 -9.77
C LYS A 853 -18.01 -11.94 -9.64
N THR A 854 -18.26 -12.89 -10.53
CA THR A 854 -17.48 -14.14 -10.63
C THR A 854 -16.60 -14.06 -11.86
N ILE A 855 -15.28 -14.26 -11.68
CA ILE A 855 -14.31 -14.31 -12.78
C ILE A 855 -14.13 -15.78 -13.19
N ALA A 856 -14.33 -16.07 -14.48
CA ALA A 856 -14.30 -17.44 -15.02
C ALA A 856 -12.92 -18.13 -14.95
N ILE A 857 -12.96 -19.45 -15.14
CA ILE A 857 -11.81 -20.37 -15.12
C ILE A 857 -11.04 -20.25 -16.45
N ASP A 858 -9.73 -20.03 -16.37
CA ASP A 858 -8.82 -20.15 -17.51
C ASP A 858 -7.63 -21.03 -17.14
N ARG A 859 -7.25 -21.95 -18.05
CA ARG A 859 -5.93 -22.59 -17.99
C ARG A 859 -4.91 -21.61 -18.55
N LEU A 860 -3.94 -21.24 -17.73
CA LEU A 860 -2.92 -20.29 -18.14
C LEU A 860 -1.84 -21.01 -18.96
N PRO A 861 -1.61 -20.59 -20.22
CA PRO A 861 -0.63 -21.24 -21.07
C PRO A 861 0.80 -20.99 -20.55
N PHE A 862 1.64 -22.02 -20.58
CA PHE A 862 3.10 -21.87 -20.53
C PHE A 862 3.67 -21.80 -21.95
N GLN A 863 4.97 -21.51 -22.07
CA GLN A 863 5.67 -21.42 -23.34
C GLN A 863 5.46 -22.66 -24.23
N ASN A 864 5.42 -22.48 -25.56
CA ASN A 864 5.08 -23.54 -26.53
C ASN A 864 5.85 -24.86 -26.31
N VAL A 865 7.12 -24.81 -25.91
CA VAL A 865 7.94 -26.01 -25.63
C VAL A 865 7.37 -26.83 -24.46
N CYS A 866 6.93 -26.19 -23.38
CA CYS A 866 6.23 -26.86 -22.27
C CYS A 866 4.87 -27.41 -22.73
N GLN A 867 4.17 -26.72 -23.63
CA GLN A 867 2.92 -27.24 -24.20
C GLN A 867 3.13 -28.49 -25.07
N TYR A 868 4.25 -28.58 -25.80
CA TYR A 868 4.63 -29.78 -26.56
C TYR A 868 4.93 -30.96 -25.62
N VAL A 869 5.68 -30.74 -24.55
CA VAL A 869 5.93 -31.78 -23.53
C VAL A 869 4.62 -32.21 -22.87
N MET A 870 3.72 -31.26 -22.57
CA MET A 870 2.40 -31.55 -22.00
C MET A 870 1.54 -32.38 -22.96
N LYS A 871 1.50 -32.04 -24.26
CA LYS A 871 0.81 -32.84 -25.28
C LYS A 871 1.40 -34.26 -25.33
N PHE A 872 2.72 -34.41 -25.24
CA PHE A 872 3.39 -35.72 -25.27
C PHE A 872 3.10 -36.57 -24.01
N MET A 873 3.11 -35.96 -22.82
CA MET A 873 2.77 -36.64 -21.55
C MET A 873 1.28 -37.00 -21.49
N MET A 874 0.38 -36.13 -21.97
CA MET A 874 -1.05 -36.44 -22.07
C MET A 874 -1.35 -37.55 -23.08
N VAL A 875 -0.60 -37.63 -24.18
CA VAL A 875 -0.72 -38.71 -25.17
C VAL A 875 -0.32 -40.07 -24.58
N LYS A 876 0.71 -40.14 -23.71
CA LYS A 876 1.03 -41.37 -22.95
C LYS A 876 -0.13 -41.81 -22.04
N ILE A 877 -0.82 -40.87 -21.37
CA ILE A 877 -1.99 -41.18 -20.53
C ILE A 877 -3.17 -41.66 -21.39
N LEU A 878 -3.43 -41.04 -22.55
CA LEU A 878 -4.48 -41.47 -23.47
C LEU A 878 -4.19 -42.85 -24.08
N ILE A 879 -2.92 -43.15 -24.39
CA ILE A 879 -2.48 -44.44 -24.90
C ILE A 879 -2.55 -45.51 -23.80
N CYS A 880 -2.16 -45.23 -22.55
CA CYS A 880 -2.32 -46.15 -21.41
C CYS A 880 -3.80 -46.38 -21.03
N ALA A 881 -4.64 -45.34 -21.11
CA ALA A 881 -6.08 -45.45 -20.89
C ALA A 881 -6.76 -46.28 -21.99
N ASN A 882 -6.35 -46.10 -23.25
CA ASN A 882 -6.83 -46.92 -24.36
C ASN A 882 -6.29 -48.36 -24.28
N ILE A 883 -5.03 -48.60 -23.92
CA ILE A 883 -4.49 -49.96 -23.77
C ILE A 883 -5.18 -50.69 -22.60
N SER A 884 -5.48 -50.01 -21.49
CA SER A 884 -6.23 -50.58 -20.36
C SER A 884 -7.71 -50.86 -20.70
N ALA A 885 -8.34 -49.99 -21.50
CA ALA A 885 -9.69 -50.22 -22.02
C ALA A 885 -9.75 -51.35 -23.06
N THR A 886 -8.71 -51.49 -23.90
CA THR A 886 -8.64 -52.51 -24.96
C THR A 886 -8.29 -53.90 -24.41
N PHE A 887 -7.48 -54.00 -23.35
CA PHE A 887 -7.20 -55.27 -22.66
C PHE A 887 -8.42 -55.84 -21.92
N LYS A 888 -9.41 -55.00 -21.58
CA LYS A 888 -10.68 -55.45 -20.98
C LYS A 888 -11.70 -55.98 -21.99
N TYR A 889 -11.47 -55.79 -23.30
CA TYR A 889 -12.45 -56.11 -24.36
C TYR A 889 -11.95 -57.08 -25.44
N SER A 890 -10.76 -57.66 -25.34
CA SER A 890 -10.23 -58.61 -26.33
C SER A 890 -9.82 -59.95 -25.74
N MET A 891 -10.77 -60.65 -25.10
CA MET A 891 -10.79 -62.13 -25.11
C MET A 891 -11.77 -62.57 -26.19
N ASN A 892 -11.23 -62.83 -27.39
CA ASN A 892 -11.77 -63.63 -28.49
C ASN A 892 -11.56 -62.96 -29.86
N SER A 893 -11.22 -63.82 -30.82
CA SER A 893 -10.98 -63.59 -32.25
C SER A 893 -9.56 -63.16 -32.64
N LYS A 894 -8.92 -64.10 -33.34
CA LYS A 894 -7.72 -63.93 -34.15
C LYS A 894 -8.09 -63.18 -35.43
N ILE A 895 -7.08 -62.50 -36.01
CA ILE A 895 -6.93 -62.04 -37.41
C ILE A 895 -7.24 -60.54 -37.66
N LEU A 896 -6.25 -59.89 -38.30
CA LEU A 896 -6.20 -58.57 -38.98
C LEU A 896 -5.80 -57.32 -38.17
N CYS A 897 -4.49 -57.05 -38.16
CA CYS A 897 -3.86 -55.74 -38.01
C CYS A 897 -2.84 -55.64 -39.18
N PRO A 898 -3.06 -54.81 -40.22
CA PRO A 898 -2.51 -53.44 -40.22
C PRO A 898 -3.27 -52.45 -41.15
N VAL A 899 -4.12 -51.56 -40.64
CA VAL A 899 -4.63 -50.40 -41.41
C VAL A 899 -4.65 -49.09 -40.60
N LEU A 900 -4.49 -49.13 -39.28
CA LEU A 900 -4.63 -47.95 -38.40
C LEU A 900 -3.34 -47.13 -38.17
N TYR A 901 -2.21 -47.50 -38.78
CA TYR A 901 -0.94 -46.78 -38.60
C TYR A 901 -0.73 -45.61 -39.58
N ILE A 902 -1.55 -45.50 -40.64
CA ILE A 902 -1.33 -44.52 -41.73
C ILE A 902 -2.23 -43.28 -41.61
N GLN A 903 -3.33 -43.34 -40.83
CA GLN A 903 -4.27 -42.21 -40.72
C GLN A 903 -3.91 -41.16 -39.66
N SER A 904 -3.01 -41.47 -38.73
CA SER A 904 -2.55 -40.54 -37.69
C SER A 904 -1.35 -39.67 -38.10
N LEU A 905 -0.64 -40.05 -39.17
CA LEU A 905 0.49 -39.27 -39.71
C LEU A 905 0.04 -38.13 -40.65
N PHE A 906 -1.16 -38.22 -41.25
CA PHE A 906 -1.64 -37.19 -42.19
C PHE A 906 -2.30 -35.96 -41.55
N LEU A 907 -2.65 -36.00 -40.25
CA LEU A 907 -3.26 -34.85 -39.55
C LEU A 907 -2.24 -33.90 -38.89
N LEU A 908 -0.94 -34.17 -39.02
CA LEU A 908 0.14 -33.33 -38.48
C LEU A 908 0.81 -32.42 -39.52
N GLN A 909 0.39 -32.46 -40.78
CA GLN A 909 1.06 -31.74 -41.88
C GLN A 909 0.35 -30.44 -42.33
N ASP A 910 -0.88 -30.16 -41.87
CA ASP A 910 -1.66 -28.97 -42.30
C ASP A 910 -1.62 -27.77 -41.33
N GLN A 911 -0.61 -27.68 -40.46
CA GLN A 911 -0.37 -26.46 -39.63
C GLN A 911 1.01 -25.83 -39.83
N TYR A 912 1.68 -26.09 -40.96
CA TYR A 912 2.91 -25.39 -41.32
C TYR A 912 2.79 -24.75 -42.72
N LEU A 913 2.17 -23.58 -42.74
CA LEU A 913 2.51 -22.46 -43.62
C LEU A 913 2.32 -21.16 -42.84
#